data_AF-A0A8H6IXH7-F1
#
_entry.id   AF-A0A8H6IXH7-F1
#
_cell.length_a   1.000
_cell.length_b   1.000
_cell.length_c   1.000
_cell.angle_alpha   90.00
_cell.angle_beta   90.00
_cell.angle_gamma   90.00
#
_symmetry.space_group_name_H-M   'P 1'
#
loop_
_entity.id
_entity.type
_entity.pdbx_description
1 polymer ?
#
loop_
_entity_poly.entity_id
_entity_poly.type
_entity_poly.pdbx_seq_one_letter_code
_entity_poly.pdbx_strand_id
1 'polypeptide(L)'
;MAGEGVPRSGRIGPEDPAPWSNISAIKFEQGGHASALKDLEKALSLSSSEPDDGPKKQKLLTRMAKCHLHSLSLKDAEQAAKSLADDASGKELREALDGLQKTWSASPEETRAQVVHKLKQWSQSLGDNYAPKKIRPAVLKKFNKAEQQRKMAFGDDSDKTQTEQAHRDFRDFGVVFANDVFLGRREPGLPALLADYRAGRPGAKEKFENHIDTKWQTNPTVLDMDYEPRRANIITPGEPVDLTPSTEWDPMALVKAVAPPSEKNPMADGFASLERFFEHLALSNMVLADRVDFELIAGDMADILERIQHNSLPHRALKPKEKDGLDPTRFPRQYDLIHMSNIPDYVGGPLTALVYGGPLLREDRPANLRFNNLINPPMFQTHEHFLSEYVLMHDAGQLKDHFGLVREKDPHAVPGSFTRMMGVTPFMTENYFIWGRSPGARCASKLMSRPALEHWLHSYLLKIVLPHRRPLGGDRPVLTPLNLTAFLRLVGMLHGVGYPAHWLSAILASVSAGSIMTTARPPRELKAEFTTLLSLWQRILPFGVAAPVPTPEEVRECSVTFDEVLGWHGRVPHFVLVFVNKSVLGDRKLVLPDLLQDDEEGDRSEVAARARESGLHVVTAFTYVTETKTAKFWMRGDVCDEVTQGESWEVCICREDSWEVLKETRMPASKGLQKLGSWTGRRR
;
A
#
# COMPACT_ATOMS: atom_id res chain seq x y z
N MET A 1 23.29 -48.85 5.00
CA MET A 1 22.92 -50.21 4.59
C MET A 1 21.42 -50.37 4.76
N ALA A 2 20.78 -51.04 3.78
CA ALA A 2 19.35 -51.03 3.41
C ALA A 2 18.92 -49.73 2.69
N GLY A 3 18.55 -49.71 1.41
CA GLY A 3 18.46 -50.78 0.42
C GLY A 3 17.95 -50.20 -0.90
N GLU A 4 18.60 -50.61 -2.00
CA GLU A 4 18.17 -50.42 -3.38
C GLU A 4 16.73 -50.94 -3.58
N GLY A 5 15.94 -50.26 -4.42
CA GLY A 5 14.57 -50.71 -4.68
C GLY A 5 13.77 -49.82 -5.62
N VAL A 6 14.33 -49.36 -6.74
CA VAL A 6 13.50 -49.08 -7.91
C VAL A 6 13.31 -50.43 -8.62
N PRO A 7 12.09 -51.01 -8.68
CA PRO A 7 11.89 -52.22 -9.44
C PRO A 7 12.13 -51.90 -10.92
N ARG A 8 13.18 -52.50 -11.49
CA ARG A 8 13.29 -52.70 -12.94
C ARG A 8 12.03 -53.42 -13.41
N SER A 9 11.38 -52.83 -14.41
CA SER A 9 10.38 -53.39 -15.32
C SER A 9 10.02 -54.88 -15.13
N GLY A 10 9.20 -55.16 -14.12
CA GLY A 10 8.30 -56.32 -14.14
C GLY A 10 7.03 -55.88 -14.87
N ARG A 11 6.50 -56.72 -15.76
CA ARG A 11 5.27 -56.43 -16.53
C ARG A 11 4.16 -55.93 -15.59
N ILE A 12 3.90 -54.61 -15.65
CA ILE A 12 2.85 -53.93 -14.91
C ILE A 12 1.53 -54.34 -15.57
N GLY A 13 0.65 -55.02 -14.84
CA GLY A 13 -0.72 -55.19 -15.30
C GLY A 13 -1.36 -53.80 -15.45
N PRO A 14 -2.02 -53.46 -16.57
CA PRO A 14 -2.64 -52.15 -16.78
C PRO A 14 -3.72 -51.79 -15.74
N GLU A 15 -4.06 -52.73 -14.86
CA GLU A 15 -5.10 -52.65 -13.84
C GLU A 15 -4.57 -52.43 -12.41
N ASP A 16 -3.24 -52.39 -12.18
CA ASP A 16 -2.69 -52.18 -10.83
C ASP A 16 -2.70 -50.68 -10.42
N PRO A 17 -3.39 -50.29 -9.32
CA PRO A 17 -3.41 -48.91 -8.83
C PRO A 17 -2.11 -48.46 -8.14
N ALA A 18 -1.23 -49.38 -7.71
CA ALA A 18 -0.06 -49.06 -6.87
C ALA A 18 0.98 -48.12 -7.55
N PRO A 19 1.33 -48.28 -8.84
CA PRO A 19 2.24 -47.37 -9.52
C PRO A 19 1.72 -45.93 -9.56
N TRP A 20 0.44 -45.74 -9.86
CA TRP A 20 -0.22 -44.43 -9.90
C TRP A 20 -0.31 -43.79 -8.50
N SER A 21 -0.59 -44.59 -7.47
CA SER A 21 -0.54 -44.14 -6.07
C SER A 21 0.85 -43.64 -5.64
N ASN A 22 1.91 -44.33 -6.07
CA ASN A 22 3.29 -43.96 -5.72
C ASN A 22 3.78 -42.73 -6.51
N ILE A 23 3.51 -42.67 -7.82
CA ILE A 23 3.88 -41.53 -8.65
C ILE A 23 3.14 -40.26 -8.19
N SER A 24 1.84 -40.38 -7.86
CA SER A 24 1.10 -39.24 -7.31
C SER A 24 1.66 -38.75 -5.98
N ALA A 25 2.18 -39.64 -5.12
CA ALA A 25 2.84 -39.25 -3.88
C ALA A 25 4.13 -38.44 -4.16
N ILE A 26 4.98 -38.94 -5.07
CA ILE A 26 6.22 -38.24 -5.45
C ILE A 26 5.90 -36.86 -6.03
N LYS A 27 4.95 -36.77 -6.96
CA LYS A 27 4.53 -35.51 -7.56
C LYS A 27 3.92 -34.55 -6.54
N PHE A 28 3.14 -35.07 -5.59
CA PHE A 28 2.59 -34.27 -4.50
C PHE A 28 3.69 -33.63 -3.65
N GLU A 29 4.70 -34.40 -3.22
CA GLU A 29 5.83 -33.89 -2.45
C GLU A 29 6.70 -32.90 -3.26
N GLN A 30 6.68 -33.00 -4.59
CA GLN A 30 7.35 -32.06 -5.50
C GLN A 30 6.51 -30.80 -5.82
N GLY A 31 5.32 -30.65 -5.22
CA GLY A 31 4.40 -29.53 -5.50
C GLY A 31 3.65 -29.64 -6.84
N GLY A 32 3.79 -30.75 -7.57
CA GLY A 32 3.10 -31.03 -8.81
C GLY A 32 1.64 -31.45 -8.61
N HIS A 33 0.82 -30.62 -7.96
CA HIS A 33 -0.54 -31.00 -7.53
C HIS A 33 -1.47 -31.37 -8.70
N ALA A 34 -1.43 -30.61 -9.81
CA ALA A 34 -2.27 -30.91 -10.98
C ALA A 34 -1.89 -32.23 -11.67
N SER A 35 -0.60 -32.56 -11.73
CA SER A 35 -0.14 -33.83 -12.31
C SER A 35 -0.34 -34.99 -11.33
N ALA A 36 -0.24 -34.75 -10.02
CA ALA A 36 -0.59 -35.71 -8.98
C ALA A 36 -2.10 -36.04 -8.99
N LEU A 37 -2.99 -35.06 -9.23
CA LEU A 37 -4.43 -35.27 -9.36
C LEU A 37 -4.78 -36.25 -10.49
N LYS A 38 -4.18 -36.08 -11.68
CA LYS A 38 -4.39 -37.00 -12.81
C LYS A 38 -4.03 -38.45 -12.46
N ASP A 39 -2.93 -38.64 -11.74
CA ASP A 39 -2.50 -39.98 -11.31
C ASP A 39 -3.39 -40.53 -10.18
N LEU A 40 -3.89 -39.66 -9.28
CA LEU A 40 -4.83 -40.03 -8.23
C LEU A 40 -6.18 -40.47 -8.78
N GLU A 41 -6.73 -39.74 -9.75
CA GLU A 41 -7.96 -40.11 -10.47
C GLU A 41 -7.79 -41.48 -11.13
N LYS A 42 -6.64 -41.71 -11.77
CA LYS A 42 -6.32 -43.01 -12.37
C LYS A 42 -6.22 -44.12 -11.32
N ALA A 43 -5.51 -43.88 -10.21
CA ALA A 43 -5.39 -44.85 -9.11
C ALA A 43 -6.75 -45.19 -8.48
N LEU A 44 -7.61 -44.20 -8.26
CA LEU A 44 -8.96 -44.38 -7.73
C LEU A 44 -9.86 -45.15 -8.69
N SER A 45 -9.79 -44.86 -10.00
CA SER A 45 -10.55 -45.59 -11.03
C SER A 45 -10.20 -47.08 -11.07
N LEU A 46 -8.93 -47.42 -10.79
CA LEU A 46 -8.42 -48.79 -10.73
C LEU A 46 -8.65 -49.47 -9.36
N SER A 47 -9.07 -48.71 -8.35
CA SER A 47 -9.36 -49.19 -6.99
C SER A 47 -10.87 -49.30 -6.72
N SER A 48 -11.69 -49.47 -7.76
CA SER A 48 -13.15 -49.52 -7.67
C SER A 48 -13.67 -50.68 -6.82
N SER A 49 -12.90 -51.77 -6.71
CA SER A 49 -13.20 -52.94 -5.89
C SER A 49 -12.77 -52.80 -4.42
N GLU A 50 -12.00 -51.76 -4.06
CA GLU A 50 -11.63 -51.50 -2.67
C GLU A 50 -12.78 -50.80 -1.91
N PRO A 51 -13.08 -51.21 -0.67
CA PRO A 51 -14.04 -50.52 0.19
C PRO A 51 -13.71 -49.03 0.33
N ASP A 52 -14.75 -48.19 0.39
CA ASP A 52 -14.58 -46.74 0.50
C ASP A 52 -13.80 -46.32 1.74
N ASP A 53 -13.95 -47.03 2.86
CA ASP A 53 -13.23 -46.84 4.12
C ASP A 53 -11.88 -47.59 4.18
N GLY A 54 -11.51 -48.29 3.10
CA GLY A 54 -10.25 -49.02 3.02
C GLY A 54 -9.03 -48.10 3.13
N PRO A 55 -7.97 -48.48 3.87
CA PRO A 55 -6.84 -47.59 4.17
C PRO A 55 -6.09 -47.09 2.94
N LYS A 56 -6.07 -47.88 1.85
CA LYS A 56 -5.45 -47.51 0.57
C LYS A 56 -6.26 -46.43 -0.16
N LYS A 57 -7.58 -46.63 -0.29
CA LYS A 57 -8.50 -45.67 -0.90
C LYS A 57 -8.59 -44.38 -0.10
N GLN A 58 -8.62 -44.47 1.23
CA GLN A 58 -8.56 -43.31 2.13
C GLN A 58 -7.26 -42.50 1.96
N LYS A 59 -6.11 -43.15 1.84
CA LYS A 59 -4.82 -42.49 1.56
C LYS A 59 -4.83 -41.73 0.22
N LEU A 60 -5.46 -42.29 -0.81
CA LEU A 60 -5.62 -41.63 -2.11
C LEU A 60 -6.55 -40.41 -2.01
N LEU A 61 -7.70 -40.56 -1.36
CA LEU A 61 -8.67 -39.49 -1.15
C LEU A 61 -8.09 -38.35 -0.31
N THR A 62 -7.32 -38.66 0.75
CA THR A 62 -6.65 -37.64 1.56
C THR A 62 -5.66 -36.83 0.73
N ARG A 63 -4.86 -37.51 -0.11
CA ARG A 63 -3.93 -36.82 -1.01
C ARG A 63 -4.68 -35.98 -2.06
N MET A 64 -5.79 -36.48 -2.58
CA MET A 64 -6.63 -35.76 -3.55
C MET A 64 -7.23 -34.49 -2.94
N ALA A 65 -7.81 -34.58 -1.75
CA ALA A 65 -8.33 -33.43 -1.02
C ALA A 65 -7.22 -32.39 -0.73
N LYS A 66 -6.03 -32.83 -0.32
CA LYS A 66 -4.86 -31.95 -0.16
C LYS A 66 -4.42 -31.31 -1.48
N CYS A 67 -4.37 -32.06 -2.58
CA CYS A 67 -4.05 -31.51 -3.91
C CYS A 67 -5.03 -30.41 -4.33
N HIS A 68 -6.34 -30.63 -4.15
CA HIS A 68 -7.36 -29.62 -4.46
C HIS A 68 -7.23 -28.40 -3.55
N LEU A 69 -6.94 -28.59 -2.26
CA LEU A 69 -6.67 -27.51 -1.32
C LEU A 69 -5.45 -26.67 -1.73
N HIS A 70 -4.32 -27.31 -2.04
CA HIS A 70 -3.12 -26.61 -2.54
C HIS A 70 -3.33 -25.95 -3.91
N SER A 71 -4.27 -26.46 -4.71
CA SER A 71 -4.66 -25.85 -5.99
C SER A 71 -5.76 -24.79 -5.85
N LEU A 72 -6.18 -24.48 -4.62
CA LEU A 72 -7.25 -23.54 -4.27
C LEU A 72 -8.61 -23.89 -4.89
N SER A 73 -8.84 -25.17 -5.24
CA SER A 73 -10.16 -25.66 -5.67
C SER A 73 -10.96 -26.12 -4.47
N LEU A 74 -11.51 -25.15 -3.72
CA LEU A 74 -12.14 -25.43 -2.42
C LEU A 74 -13.36 -26.34 -2.52
N LYS A 75 -14.15 -26.23 -3.59
CA LYS A 75 -15.31 -27.10 -3.83
C LYS A 75 -14.91 -28.56 -4.06
N ASP A 76 -13.86 -28.78 -4.84
CA ASP A 76 -13.36 -30.13 -5.12
C ASP A 76 -12.67 -30.72 -3.88
N ALA A 77 -11.97 -29.90 -3.11
CA ALA A 77 -11.37 -30.30 -1.84
C ALA A 77 -12.45 -30.73 -0.83
N GLU A 78 -13.55 -29.97 -0.73
CA GLU A 78 -14.71 -30.31 0.10
C GLU A 78 -15.34 -31.64 -0.36
N GLN A 79 -15.53 -31.81 -1.66
CA GLN A 79 -16.10 -33.03 -2.22
C GLN A 79 -15.22 -34.26 -1.93
N ALA A 80 -13.90 -34.13 -2.07
CA ALA A 80 -12.95 -35.19 -1.73
C ALA A 80 -12.92 -35.49 -0.23
N ALA A 81 -13.03 -34.45 0.62
CA ALA A 81 -13.02 -34.60 2.08
C ALA A 81 -14.32 -35.23 2.64
N LYS A 82 -15.46 -35.10 1.95
CA LYS A 82 -16.70 -35.80 2.29
C LYS A 82 -16.58 -37.32 2.18
N SER A 83 -15.70 -37.80 1.31
CA SER A 83 -15.43 -39.24 1.13
C SER A 83 -14.39 -39.79 2.12
N LEU A 84 -13.85 -38.96 3.02
CA LEU A 84 -12.88 -39.41 4.03
C LEU A 84 -13.58 -40.04 5.24
N ALA A 85 -12.95 -41.07 5.82
CA ALA A 85 -13.37 -41.68 7.07
C ALA A 85 -13.37 -40.67 8.23
N ASP A 86 -14.11 -40.96 9.31
CA ASP A 86 -14.15 -40.14 10.54
C ASP A 86 -12.95 -40.36 11.48
N ASP A 87 -11.81 -40.73 10.93
CA ASP A 87 -10.55 -40.81 11.66
C ASP A 87 -9.95 -39.41 11.93
N ALA A 88 -8.85 -39.38 12.69
CA ALA A 88 -8.20 -38.12 13.07
C ALA A 88 -7.77 -37.28 11.86
N SER A 89 -7.28 -37.92 10.79
CA SER A 89 -6.81 -37.23 9.59
C SER A 89 -7.97 -36.69 8.74
N GLY A 90 -9.08 -37.44 8.63
CA GLY A 90 -10.29 -36.97 7.98
C GLY A 90 -10.95 -35.80 8.72
N LYS A 91 -10.98 -35.86 10.06
CA LYS A 91 -11.48 -34.76 10.91
C LYS A 91 -10.64 -33.50 10.78
N GLU A 92 -9.32 -33.62 10.93
CA GLU A 92 -8.38 -32.49 10.81
C GLU A 92 -8.53 -31.78 9.45
N LEU A 93 -8.65 -32.55 8.36
CA LEU A 93 -8.79 -31.96 7.02
C LEU A 93 -10.15 -31.27 6.83
N ARG A 94 -11.23 -31.85 7.36
CA ARG A 94 -12.56 -31.22 7.34
C ARG A 94 -12.61 -29.94 8.18
N GLU A 95 -12.01 -29.94 9.37
CA GLU A 95 -11.90 -28.76 10.22
C GLU A 95 -11.08 -27.66 9.56
N ALA A 96 -9.94 -27.99 8.93
CA ALA A 96 -9.15 -27.04 8.17
C ALA A 96 -9.91 -26.45 6.99
N LEU A 97 -10.67 -27.27 6.24
CA LEU A 97 -11.52 -26.81 5.15
C LEU A 97 -12.67 -25.92 5.63
N ASP A 98 -13.34 -26.28 6.73
CA ASP A 98 -14.38 -25.47 7.34
C ASP A 98 -13.85 -24.10 7.80
N GLY A 99 -12.72 -24.08 8.52
CA GLY A 99 -12.06 -22.85 8.94
C GLY A 99 -11.65 -21.96 7.77
N LEU A 100 -11.08 -22.55 6.71
CA LEU A 100 -10.73 -21.84 5.49
C LEU A 100 -11.99 -21.29 4.79
N GLN A 101 -13.04 -22.09 4.67
CA GLN A 101 -14.29 -21.71 3.99
C GLN A 101 -15.04 -20.62 4.76
N LYS A 102 -14.99 -20.63 6.10
CA LYS A 102 -15.48 -19.54 6.95
C LYS A 102 -14.74 -18.24 6.67
N THR A 103 -13.41 -18.29 6.70
CA THR A 103 -12.54 -17.14 6.40
C THR A 103 -12.78 -16.62 4.98
N TRP A 104 -12.86 -17.53 4.02
CA TRP A 104 -13.12 -17.25 2.61
C TRP A 104 -14.47 -16.57 2.41
N SER A 105 -15.52 -17.09 3.03
CA SER A 105 -16.89 -16.58 2.87
C SER A 105 -17.15 -15.27 3.62
N ALA A 106 -16.29 -14.89 4.56
CA ALA A 106 -16.34 -13.61 5.28
C ALA A 106 -15.59 -12.48 4.55
N SER A 107 -14.72 -12.83 3.59
CA SER A 107 -13.90 -11.88 2.87
C SER A 107 -14.63 -11.28 1.65
N PRO A 108 -14.47 -9.97 1.35
CA PRO A 108 -14.97 -9.37 0.11
C PRO A 108 -14.47 -10.11 -1.14
N GLU A 109 -15.25 -10.10 -2.22
CA GLU A 109 -14.89 -10.81 -3.46
C GLU A 109 -13.59 -10.28 -4.08
N GLU A 110 -13.39 -8.97 -4.10
CA GLU A 110 -12.16 -8.37 -4.63
C GLU A 110 -10.93 -8.80 -3.80
N THR A 111 -11.06 -8.82 -2.48
CA THR A 111 -9.99 -9.29 -1.57
C THR A 111 -9.64 -10.75 -1.84
N ARG A 112 -10.66 -11.61 -2.00
CA ARG A 112 -10.46 -13.02 -2.34
C ARG A 112 -9.70 -13.22 -3.64
N ALA A 113 -10.06 -12.46 -4.69
CA ALA A 113 -9.38 -12.55 -5.98
C ALA A 113 -7.89 -12.22 -5.87
N GLN A 114 -7.53 -11.17 -5.11
CA GLN A 114 -6.14 -10.79 -4.88
C GLN A 114 -5.37 -11.83 -4.04
N VAL A 115 -5.99 -12.39 -3.01
CA VAL A 115 -5.38 -13.45 -2.20
C VAL A 115 -5.10 -14.69 -3.05
N VAL A 116 -6.08 -15.14 -3.84
CA VAL A 116 -5.88 -16.28 -4.77
C VAL A 116 -4.80 -15.99 -5.79
N HIS A 117 -4.73 -14.77 -6.32
CA HIS A 117 -3.67 -14.35 -7.24
C HIS A 117 -2.28 -14.52 -6.60
N LYS A 118 -2.07 -14.00 -5.38
CA LYS A 118 -0.80 -14.14 -4.65
C LYS A 118 -0.47 -15.59 -4.31
N LEU A 119 -1.45 -16.38 -3.84
CA LEU A 119 -1.23 -17.80 -3.53
C LEU A 119 -0.88 -18.61 -4.78
N LYS A 120 -1.54 -18.34 -5.92
CA LYS A 120 -1.19 -18.97 -7.21
C LYS A 120 0.23 -18.58 -7.63
N GLN A 121 0.59 -17.31 -7.51
CA GLN A 121 1.93 -16.83 -7.81
C GLN A 121 3.00 -17.53 -6.94
N TRP A 122 2.74 -17.74 -5.64
CA TRP A 122 3.67 -18.49 -4.77
C TRP A 122 3.79 -19.97 -5.11
N SER A 123 2.78 -20.56 -5.75
CA SER A 123 2.82 -21.95 -6.23
C SER A 123 3.56 -22.13 -7.55
N GLN A 124 3.88 -21.04 -8.26
CA GLN A 124 4.55 -21.09 -9.56
C GLN A 124 6.08 -21.15 -9.40
N SER A 125 6.75 -21.76 -10.37
CA SER A 125 8.21 -21.69 -10.46
C SER A 125 8.64 -20.25 -10.72
N LEU A 126 9.56 -19.74 -9.92
CA LEU A 126 10.13 -18.39 -10.06
C LEU A 126 11.03 -18.27 -11.30
N GLY A 127 11.43 -19.38 -11.91
CA GLY A 127 12.37 -19.42 -13.04
C GLY A 127 13.83 -19.19 -12.65
N ASP A 128 14.72 -19.38 -13.62
CA ASP A 128 16.18 -19.42 -13.39
C ASP A 128 16.78 -18.13 -12.86
N ASN A 129 16.09 -17.00 -12.99
CA ASN A 129 16.58 -15.70 -12.49
C ASN A 129 16.55 -15.59 -10.97
N TYR A 130 15.70 -16.38 -10.31
CA TYR A 130 15.54 -16.39 -8.86
C TYR A 130 16.11 -17.66 -8.24
N ALA A 131 16.88 -18.46 -8.99
CA ALA A 131 17.63 -19.57 -8.42
C ALA A 131 18.64 -19.05 -7.37
N PRO A 132 18.96 -19.83 -6.31
CA PRO A 132 19.88 -19.40 -5.26
C PRO A 132 21.21 -18.85 -5.78
N LYS A 133 21.76 -19.46 -6.83
CA LYS A 133 22.99 -19.03 -7.52
C LYS A 133 22.98 -17.57 -8.01
N LYS A 134 21.81 -17.02 -8.34
CA LYS A 134 21.66 -15.63 -8.80
C LYS A 134 21.18 -14.69 -7.71
N ILE A 135 20.29 -15.15 -6.83
CA ILE A 135 19.69 -14.28 -5.82
C ILE A 135 20.61 -14.00 -4.63
N ARG A 136 21.40 -14.98 -4.14
CA ARG A 136 22.29 -14.78 -2.99
C ARG A 136 23.33 -13.67 -3.27
N PRO A 137 24.00 -13.64 -4.45
CA PRO A 137 24.89 -12.53 -4.80
C PRO A 137 24.18 -11.17 -4.86
N ALA A 138 22.92 -11.13 -5.31
CA ALA A 138 22.13 -9.90 -5.34
C ALA A 138 21.82 -9.37 -3.93
N VAL A 139 21.40 -10.26 -3.01
CA VAL A 139 21.20 -9.93 -1.59
C VAL A 139 22.49 -9.38 -0.98
N LEU A 140 23.62 -10.04 -1.19
CA LEU A 140 24.94 -9.61 -0.70
C LEU A 140 25.34 -8.23 -1.24
N LYS A 141 25.16 -7.99 -2.54
CA LYS A 141 25.44 -6.69 -3.17
C LYS A 141 24.64 -5.58 -2.48
N LYS A 142 23.35 -5.80 -2.22
CA LYS A 142 22.49 -4.83 -1.53
C LYS A 142 22.92 -4.61 -0.08
N PHE A 143 23.16 -5.68 0.67
CA PHE A 143 23.64 -5.62 2.05
C PHE A 143 24.94 -4.83 2.17
N ASN A 144 25.93 -5.12 1.33
CA ASN A 144 27.22 -4.42 1.32
C ASN A 144 27.07 -2.94 0.98
N LYS A 145 26.18 -2.59 0.03
CA LYS A 145 25.86 -1.19 -0.28
C LYS A 145 25.24 -0.47 0.91
N ALA A 146 24.27 -1.09 1.59
CA ALA A 146 23.63 -0.52 2.77
C ALA A 146 24.62 -0.33 3.94
N GLU A 147 25.47 -1.32 4.21
CA GLU A 147 26.54 -1.21 5.21
C GLU A 147 27.54 -0.12 4.88
N GLN A 148 27.94 0.02 3.61
CA GLN A 148 28.84 1.09 3.17
C GLN A 148 28.19 2.47 3.38
N GLN A 149 26.91 2.63 3.01
CA GLN A 149 26.16 3.86 3.24
C GLN A 149 26.02 4.18 4.74
N ARG A 150 25.74 3.17 5.58
CA ARG A 150 25.68 3.32 7.04
C ARG A 150 27.03 3.77 7.60
N LYS A 151 28.13 3.16 7.18
CA LYS A 151 29.50 3.55 7.58
C LYS A 151 29.84 4.97 7.17
N MET A 152 29.43 5.38 5.97
CA MET A 152 29.61 6.76 5.50
C MET A 152 28.80 7.77 6.32
N ALA A 153 27.57 7.41 6.72
CA ALA A 153 26.67 8.32 7.43
C ALA A 153 26.93 8.42 8.94
N PHE A 154 27.31 7.32 9.58
CA PHE A 154 27.40 7.21 11.04
C PHE A 154 28.81 6.89 11.56
N GLY A 155 29.81 6.80 10.67
CA GLY A 155 31.15 6.34 11.00
C GLY A 155 31.25 4.82 11.13
N ASP A 156 32.45 4.31 11.37
CA ASP A 156 32.68 2.88 11.57
C ASP A 156 32.27 2.50 12.99
N ASP A 157 30.96 2.35 13.20
CA ASP A 157 30.46 1.69 14.39
C ASP A 157 30.73 0.20 14.19
N SER A 158 31.89 -0.24 14.65
CA SER A 158 32.27 -1.65 14.76
C SER A 158 31.36 -2.32 15.79
N ASP A 159 30.10 -2.48 15.42
CA ASP A 159 29.11 -3.27 16.14
C ASP A 159 29.76 -4.63 16.40
N LYS A 160 29.96 -4.99 17.67
CA LYS A 160 30.68 -6.22 18.08
C LYS A 160 30.05 -7.46 17.44
N THR A 161 28.78 -7.38 17.04
CA THR A 161 28.05 -8.40 16.28
C THR A 161 28.67 -8.74 14.92
N GLN A 162 29.45 -7.84 14.30
CA GLN A 162 30.15 -8.11 13.02
C GLN A 162 31.23 -9.21 13.12
N THR A 163 31.64 -9.57 14.34
CA THR A 163 32.63 -10.63 14.58
C THR A 163 32.01 -12.01 14.73
N GLU A 164 30.68 -12.10 14.84
CA GLU A 164 29.93 -13.34 15.08
C GLU A 164 29.90 -14.25 13.85
N GLN A 165 29.89 -15.55 14.10
CA GLN A 165 29.94 -16.56 13.05
C GLN A 165 28.79 -16.39 12.04
N ALA A 166 27.58 -16.07 12.49
CA ALA A 166 26.43 -15.83 11.62
C ALA A 166 26.65 -14.64 10.65
N HIS A 167 27.31 -13.59 11.10
CA HIS A 167 27.65 -12.45 10.24
C HIS A 167 28.71 -12.80 9.19
N ARG A 168 29.68 -13.65 9.54
CA ARG A 168 30.69 -14.15 8.59
C ARG A 168 30.06 -15.09 7.56
N ASP A 169 29.28 -16.05 8.04
CA ASP A 169 28.51 -16.99 7.23
C ASP A 169 27.59 -16.25 6.24
N PHE A 170 26.89 -15.20 6.72
CA PHE A 170 26.07 -14.36 5.86
C PHE A 170 26.90 -13.60 4.82
N ARG A 171 28.03 -13.00 5.18
CA ARG A 171 28.89 -12.28 4.21
C ARG A 171 29.46 -13.20 3.13
N ASP A 172 29.73 -14.46 3.47
CA ASP A 172 30.28 -15.43 2.52
C ASP A 172 29.21 -16.03 1.61
N PHE A 173 28.00 -16.28 2.12
CA PHE A 173 26.99 -17.06 1.39
C PHE A 173 25.66 -16.33 1.13
N GLY A 174 25.41 -15.17 1.73
CA GLY A 174 24.15 -14.43 1.57
C GLY A 174 22.93 -15.15 2.14
N VAL A 175 23.12 -16.03 3.13
CA VAL A 175 22.06 -16.83 3.76
C VAL A 175 22.21 -16.85 5.28
N VAL A 176 21.09 -17.02 5.98
CA VAL A 176 21.04 -17.18 7.45
C VAL A 176 20.78 -18.65 7.74
N PHE A 177 21.58 -19.25 8.62
CA PHE A 177 21.50 -20.67 8.96
C PHE A 177 20.66 -20.93 10.21
N ALA A 178 19.99 -22.08 10.21
CA ALA A 178 19.38 -22.63 11.42
C ALA A 178 20.42 -23.30 12.33
N ASN A 179 20.03 -23.62 13.57
CA ASN A 179 20.88 -24.39 14.47
C ASN A 179 21.17 -25.80 13.93
N ASP A 180 22.25 -26.42 14.42
CA ASP A 180 22.73 -27.71 13.93
C ASP A 180 21.70 -28.84 14.12
N VAL A 181 20.80 -28.74 15.10
CA VAL A 181 19.73 -29.73 15.33
C VAL A 181 18.70 -29.66 14.21
N PHE A 182 18.23 -28.46 13.86
CA PHE A 182 17.30 -28.26 12.76
C PHE A 182 17.92 -28.64 11.42
N LEU A 183 19.15 -28.18 11.17
CA LEU A 183 19.89 -28.51 9.94
C LEU A 183 20.13 -30.01 9.83
N GLY A 184 20.55 -30.68 10.90
CA GLY A 184 20.78 -32.13 10.91
C GLY A 184 19.50 -32.93 10.64
N ARG A 185 18.34 -32.44 11.08
CA ARG A 185 17.04 -33.08 10.81
C ARG A 185 16.57 -32.89 9.36
N ARG A 186 16.72 -31.68 8.81
CA ARG A 186 16.19 -31.32 7.48
C ARG A 186 17.16 -31.66 6.35
N GLU A 187 18.45 -31.46 6.57
CA GLU A 187 19.53 -31.75 5.64
C GLU A 187 20.72 -32.41 6.36
N PRO A 188 20.67 -33.72 6.64
CA PRO A 188 21.69 -34.42 7.42
C PRO A 188 23.14 -34.27 6.89
N GLY A 189 23.32 -34.02 5.60
CA GLY A 189 24.62 -33.81 4.97
C GLY A 189 25.17 -32.38 5.04
N LEU A 190 24.33 -31.39 5.35
CA LEU A 190 24.72 -29.98 5.38
C LEU A 190 25.65 -29.64 6.58
N PRO A 191 25.41 -30.14 7.81
CA PRO A 191 26.29 -29.84 8.96
C PRO A 191 27.76 -30.20 8.72
N ALA A 192 28.03 -31.33 8.05
CA ALA A 192 29.40 -31.75 7.74
C ALA A 192 30.09 -30.79 6.75
N LEU A 193 29.38 -30.35 5.71
CA LEU A 193 29.90 -29.38 4.75
C LEU A 193 30.14 -27.99 5.40
N LEU A 194 29.23 -27.56 6.28
CA LEU A 194 29.36 -26.31 7.02
C LEU A 194 30.54 -26.37 8.00
N ALA A 195 30.74 -27.51 8.68
CA ALA A 195 31.89 -27.73 9.56
C ALA A 195 33.22 -27.74 8.79
N ASP A 196 33.28 -28.38 7.62
CA ASP A 196 34.45 -28.37 6.75
C ASP A 196 34.83 -26.95 6.31
N TYR A 197 33.83 -26.12 5.96
CA TYR A 197 34.02 -24.71 5.63
C TYR A 197 34.52 -23.91 6.83
N ARG A 198 33.87 -24.03 8.00
CA ARG A 198 34.25 -23.30 9.22
C ARG A 198 35.65 -23.71 9.73
N ALA A 199 36.08 -24.94 9.45
CA ALA A 199 37.44 -25.43 9.72
C ALA A 199 38.48 -24.96 8.70
N GLY A 200 38.10 -24.18 7.68
CA GLY A 200 39.00 -23.63 6.67
C GLY A 200 39.59 -24.67 5.71
N ARG A 201 38.90 -25.81 5.51
CA ARG A 201 39.43 -26.88 4.64
C ARG A 201 39.49 -26.42 3.17
N PRO A 202 40.55 -26.76 2.42
CA PRO A 202 40.67 -26.38 1.02
C PRO A 202 39.46 -26.84 0.18
N GLY A 203 38.89 -25.91 -0.59
CA GLY A 203 37.74 -26.18 -1.46
C GLY A 203 36.40 -26.40 -0.74
N ALA A 204 36.34 -26.30 0.59
CA ALA A 204 35.10 -26.50 1.35
C ALA A 204 34.06 -25.41 1.08
N LYS A 205 34.50 -24.15 0.90
CA LYS A 205 33.63 -23.02 0.56
C LYS A 205 32.86 -23.26 -0.75
N GLU A 206 33.58 -23.62 -1.82
CA GLU A 206 32.99 -23.88 -3.15
C GLU A 206 32.06 -25.10 -3.14
N LYS A 207 32.44 -26.17 -2.43
CA LYS A 207 31.58 -27.35 -2.25
C LYS A 207 30.27 -27.00 -1.53
N PHE A 208 30.36 -26.16 -0.50
CA PHE A 208 29.20 -25.72 0.26
C PHE A 208 28.30 -24.79 -0.55
N GLU A 209 28.88 -23.82 -1.27
CA GLU A 209 28.15 -22.95 -2.21
C GLU A 209 27.41 -23.77 -3.27
N ASN A 210 28.08 -24.76 -3.87
CA ASN A 210 27.46 -25.61 -4.87
C ASN A 210 26.32 -26.46 -4.28
N HIS A 211 26.42 -26.92 -3.04
CA HIS A 211 25.32 -27.63 -2.37
C HIS A 211 24.10 -26.70 -2.21
N ILE A 212 24.30 -25.47 -1.72
CA ILE A 212 23.22 -24.48 -1.58
C ILE A 212 22.61 -24.19 -2.97
N ASP A 213 23.43 -23.90 -3.97
CA ASP A 213 22.97 -23.47 -5.29
C ASP A 213 22.22 -24.54 -6.07
N THR A 214 22.47 -25.82 -5.77
CA THR A 214 21.85 -26.95 -6.48
C THR A 214 20.66 -27.56 -5.74
N LYS A 215 20.60 -27.44 -4.41
CA LYS A 215 19.57 -28.11 -3.60
C LYS A 215 18.56 -27.17 -2.98
N TRP A 216 18.90 -25.90 -2.76
CA TRP A 216 17.98 -24.95 -2.14
C TRP A 216 17.07 -24.31 -3.19
N GLN A 217 15.97 -23.74 -2.70
CA GLN A 217 15.06 -22.94 -3.50
C GLN A 217 14.79 -21.62 -2.79
N THR A 218 14.60 -20.57 -3.57
CA THR A 218 14.22 -19.26 -3.06
C THR A 218 12.78 -19.31 -2.56
N ASN A 219 12.54 -18.79 -1.35
CA ASN A 219 11.18 -18.67 -0.83
C ASN A 219 10.39 -17.62 -1.65
N PRO A 220 9.30 -17.99 -2.36
CA PRO A 220 8.53 -17.05 -3.16
C PRO A 220 7.73 -16.03 -2.31
N THR A 221 7.52 -16.29 -1.03
CA THR A 221 6.73 -15.39 -0.16
C THR A 221 7.44 -14.09 0.18
N VAL A 222 8.74 -13.99 -0.09
CA VAL A 222 9.54 -12.77 0.15
C VAL A 222 9.78 -11.96 -1.14
N LEU A 223 9.10 -12.31 -2.23
CA LEU A 223 9.22 -11.67 -3.53
C LEU A 223 7.86 -11.10 -3.98
N ASP A 224 7.89 -9.94 -4.62
CA ASP A 224 6.72 -9.40 -5.32
C ASP A 224 6.86 -9.60 -6.84
N MET A 225 6.42 -10.74 -7.35
CA MET A 225 6.47 -11.00 -8.80
C MET A 225 5.44 -10.20 -9.62
N ASP A 226 4.51 -9.47 -8.99
CA ASP A 226 3.66 -8.53 -9.75
C ASP A 226 4.43 -7.24 -10.08
N TYR A 227 5.38 -6.91 -9.21
CA TYR A 227 6.28 -5.79 -9.33
C TYR A 227 7.40 -6.06 -10.35
N GLU A 228 7.97 -7.27 -10.35
CA GLU A 228 9.17 -7.60 -11.14
C GLU A 228 9.06 -7.29 -12.64
N PRO A 229 7.97 -7.65 -13.37
CA PRO A 229 7.80 -7.31 -14.78
C PRO A 229 7.71 -5.80 -15.03
N ARG A 230 7.19 -5.05 -14.05
CA ARG A 230 6.98 -3.60 -14.16
C ARG A 230 8.21 -2.81 -13.77
N ARG A 231 9.15 -3.42 -13.03
CA ARG A 231 10.33 -2.75 -12.48
C ARG A 231 11.15 -2.03 -13.55
N ALA A 232 11.34 -2.61 -14.73
CA ALA A 232 12.08 -1.99 -15.82
C ALA A 232 11.42 -0.69 -16.32
N ASN A 233 10.09 -0.59 -16.23
CA ASN A 233 9.34 0.59 -16.63
C ASN A 233 9.35 1.68 -15.55
N ILE A 234 9.90 1.40 -14.37
CA ILE A 234 9.82 2.28 -13.19
C ILE A 234 11.22 2.76 -12.76
N ILE A 235 12.23 2.55 -13.60
CA ILE A 235 13.57 3.11 -13.38
C ILE A 235 13.62 4.48 -14.04
N THR A 236 14.23 5.45 -13.36
CA THR A 236 14.43 6.80 -13.88
C THR A 236 15.11 6.72 -15.26
N PRO A 237 14.59 7.41 -16.30
CA PRO A 237 15.20 7.41 -17.62
C PRO A 237 16.69 7.76 -17.54
N GLY A 238 17.56 6.89 -18.06
CA GLY A 238 19.02 7.07 -18.06
C GLY A 238 19.78 6.33 -16.97
N GLU A 239 19.11 5.74 -15.97
CA GLU A 239 19.77 4.85 -15.02
C GLU A 239 19.95 3.43 -15.59
N PRO A 240 21.11 2.77 -15.38
CA PRO A 240 21.29 1.38 -15.76
C PRO A 240 20.26 0.50 -15.07
N VAL A 241 19.50 -0.28 -15.85
CA VAL A 241 18.58 -1.27 -15.31
C VAL A 241 19.38 -2.37 -14.62
N ASP A 242 19.35 -2.40 -13.29
CA ASP A 242 19.90 -3.52 -12.54
C ASP A 242 18.98 -4.73 -12.73
N LEU A 243 19.37 -5.63 -13.64
CA LEU A 243 18.63 -6.85 -13.95
C LEU A 243 18.73 -7.90 -12.82
N THR A 244 19.47 -7.64 -11.73
CA THR A 244 19.43 -8.52 -10.55
C THR A 244 18.03 -8.56 -9.94
N PRO A 245 17.52 -9.71 -9.45
CA PRO A 245 16.21 -9.80 -8.82
C PRO A 245 15.98 -8.72 -7.75
N SER A 246 14.79 -8.10 -7.70
CA SER A 246 14.49 -7.17 -6.60
C SER A 246 14.36 -7.93 -5.29
N THR A 247 15.29 -7.70 -4.37
CA THR A 247 15.18 -8.18 -2.99
C THR A 247 14.94 -6.97 -2.10
N GLU A 248 13.69 -6.71 -1.72
CA GLU A 248 13.34 -5.55 -0.89
C GLU A 248 13.74 -5.71 0.58
N TRP A 249 14.13 -6.92 0.99
CA TRP A 249 14.40 -7.27 2.37
C TRP A 249 15.91 -7.46 2.66
N ASP A 250 16.31 -7.21 3.91
CA ASP A 250 17.61 -7.56 4.46
C ASP A 250 17.40 -8.68 5.50
N PRO A 251 17.85 -9.91 5.24
CA PRO A 251 17.72 -11.04 6.15
C PRO A 251 18.28 -10.76 7.55
N MET A 252 19.39 -10.03 7.62
CA MET A 252 20.09 -9.73 8.88
C MET A 252 19.35 -8.65 9.65
N ALA A 253 18.81 -7.64 8.97
CA ALA A 253 17.97 -6.64 9.61
C ALA A 253 16.67 -7.26 10.15
N LEU A 254 16.07 -8.20 9.43
CA LEU A 254 14.86 -8.90 9.87
C LEU A 254 15.09 -9.69 11.15
N VAL A 255 16.16 -10.48 11.21
CA VAL A 255 16.53 -11.25 12.42
C VAL A 255 16.72 -10.32 13.62
N LYS A 256 17.41 -9.20 13.44
CA LYS A 256 17.55 -8.19 14.51
C LYS A 256 16.21 -7.60 14.94
N ALA A 257 15.30 -7.35 14.00
CA ALA A 257 14.01 -6.70 14.27
C ALA A 257 13.00 -7.61 14.97
N VAL A 258 13.03 -8.92 14.70
CA VAL A 258 12.08 -9.91 15.28
C VAL A 258 12.57 -10.52 16.59
N ALA A 259 13.84 -10.32 16.93
CA ALA A 259 14.38 -10.87 18.16
C ALA A 259 13.70 -10.26 19.41
N PRO A 260 13.48 -11.06 20.47
CA PRO A 260 12.92 -10.56 21.71
C PRO A 260 13.76 -9.39 22.27
N PRO A 261 13.14 -8.34 22.84
CA PRO A 261 13.89 -7.22 23.43
C PRO A 261 14.85 -7.61 24.56
N SER A 262 14.64 -8.78 25.18
CA SER A 262 15.51 -9.36 26.21
C SER A 262 16.77 -10.03 25.65
N GLU A 263 16.84 -10.28 24.34
CA GLU A 263 17.96 -10.94 23.68
C GLU A 263 19.14 -9.98 23.55
N LYS A 264 20.19 -10.22 24.34
CA LYS A 264 21.41 -9.39 24.29
C LYS A 264 22.22 -9.61 23.00
N ASN A 265 22.03 -10.76 22.36
CA ASN A 265 22.74 -11.12 21.14
C ASN A 265 21.86 -11.91 20.16
N PRO A 266 20.96 -11.22 19.44
CA PRO A 266 20.04 -11.86 18.51
C PRO A 266 20.72 -12.48 17.28
N MET A 267 22.00 -12.14 17.06
CA MET A 267 22.77 -12.56 15.90
C MET A 267 23.66 -13.79 16.17
N ALA A 268 23.84 -14.19 17.44
CA ALA A 268 24.53 -15.42 17.80
C ALA A 268 23.86 -16.67 17.21
N ASP A 269 22.51 -16.67 17.18
CA ASP A 269 21.69 -17.69 16.51
C ASP A 269 20.41 -17.03 15.95
N GLY A 270 20.54 -16.50 14.73
CA GLY A 270 19.46 -15.75 14.09
C GLY A 270 18.19 -16.56 13.84
N PHE A 271 18.31 -17.87 13.66
CA PHE A 271 17.15 -18.74 13.47
C PHE A 271 16.48 -19.08 14.79
N ALA A 272 17.23 -19.27 15.87
CA ALA A 272 16.63 -19.40 17.21
C ALA A 272 15.88 -18.13 17.61
N SER A 273 16.36 -16.94 17.21
CA SER A 273 15.59 -15.70 17.41
C SER A 273 14.27 -15.69 16.63
N LEU A 274 14.27 -16.18 15.39
CA LEU A 274 13.03 -16.36 14.61
C LEU A 274 12.10 -17.42 15.23
N GLU A 275 12.63 -18.55 15.69
CA GLU A 275 11.87 -19.61 16.36
C GLU A 275 11.19 -19.06 17.63
N ARG A 276 11.95 -18.37 18.49
CA ARG A 276 11.43 -17.71 19.69
C ARG A 276 10.38 -16.65 19.37
N PHE A 277 10.55 -15.91 18.26
CA PHE A 277 9.53 -14.97 17.81
C PHE A 277 8.21 -15.68 17.53
N PHE A 278 8.23 -16.77 16.76
CA PHE A 278 7.03 -17.55 16.46
C PHE A 278 6.45 -18.27 17.68
N GLU A 279 7.28 -18.74 18.61
CA GLU A 279 6.84 -19.26 19.90
C GLU A 279 6.10 -18.19 20.72
N HIS A 280 6.69 -16.99 20.85
CA HIS A 280 6.02 -15.88 21.54
C HIS A 280 4.74 -15.46 20.83
N LEU A 281 4.72 -15.44 19.50
CA LEU A 281 3.51 -15.15 18.72
C LEU A 281 2.43 -16.20 18.98
N ALA A 282 2.78 -17.49 18.97
CA ALA A 282 1.85 -18.58 19.26
C ALA A 282 1.31 -18.49 20.70
N LEU A 283 2.18 -18.32 21.69
CA LEU A 283 1.78 -18.14 23.09
C LEU A 283 0.91 -16.89 23.27
N SER A 284 1.28 -15.77 22.63
CA SER A 284 0.48 -14.55 22.67
C SER A 284 -0.89 -14.76 22.05
N ASN A 285 -0.98 -15.46 20.91
CA ASN A 285 -2.25 -15.80 20.29
C ASN A 285 -3.10 -16.69 21.20
N MET A 286 -2.51 -17.65 21.90
CA MET A 286 -3.23 -18.49 22.87
C MET A 286 -3.74 -17.68 24.07
N VAL A 287 -2.96 -16.71 24.57
CA VAL A 287 -3.32 -15.87 25.73
C VAL A 287 -4.32 -14.76 25.36
N LEU A 288 -4.25 -14.28 24.12
CA LEU A 288 -5.12 -13.24 23.57
C LEU A 288 -6.34 -13.82 22.84
N ALA A 289 -6.44 -15.14 22.72
CA ALA A 289 -7.61 -15.82 22.21
C ALA A 289 -8.86 -15.32 22.96
N ASP A 290 -9.90 -15.00 22.20
CA ASP A 290 -11.17 -14.44 22.69
C ASP A 290 -11.08 -13.05 23.37
N ARG A 291 -9.91 -12.39 23.34
CA ARG A 291 -9.68 -11.05 23.91
C ARG A 291 -9.36 -9.99 22.86
N VAL A 292 -9.00 -10.41 21.64
CA VAL A 292 -8.59 -9.52 20.54
C VAL A 292 -9.31 -9.93 19.27
N ASP A 293 -9.99 -8.96 18.68
CA ASP A 293 -10.58 -9.08 17.35
C ASP A 293 -9.70 -8.35 16.34
N PHE A 294 -9.49 -8.96 15.18
CA PHE A 294 -8.74 -8.36 14.08
C PHE A 294 -9.68 -8.01 12.92
N GLU A 295 -9.65 -6.74 12.51
CA GLU A 295 -10.28 -6.28 11.28
C GLU A 295 -9.19 -5.86 10.30
N LEU A 296 -9.10 -6.59 9.18
CA LEU A 296 -8.14 -6.31 8.12
C LEU A 296 -8.88 -5.68 6.93
N ILE A 297 -8.52 -4.45 6.60
CA ILE A 297 -9.16 -3.67 5.53
C ILE A 297 -8.08 -3.27 4.53
N ALA A 298 -8.27 -3.63 3.25
CA ALA A 298 -7.42 -3.18 2.16
C ALA A 298 -8.05 -1.95 1.49
N GLY A 299 -7.31 -0.84 1.40
CA GLY A 299 -7.79 0.38 0.76
C GLY A 299 -6.90 1.60 1.03
N ASP A 300 -7.30 2.74 0.48
CA ASP A 300 -6.68 4.04 0.76
C ASP A 300 -7.01 4.50 2.19
N MET A 301 -6.01 5.02 2.92
CA MET A 301 -6.18 5.39 4.33
C MET A 301 -7.27 6.46 4.53
N ALA A 302 -7.28 7.51 3.70
CA ALA A 302 -8.25 8.60 3.86
C ALA A 302 -9.68 8.12 3.56
N ASP A 303 -9.86 7.35 2.48
CA ASP A 303 -11.15 6.72 2.13
C ASP A 303 -11.64 5.79 3.25
N ILE A 304 -10.79 4.89 3.75
CA ILE A 304 -11.20 3.92 4.79
C ILE A 304 -11.54 4.64 6.11
N LEU A 305 -10.73 5.60 6.57
CA LEU A 305 -11.02 6.35 7.79
C LEU A 305 -12.34 7.13 7.68
N GLU A 306 -12.61 7.76 6.53
CA GLU A 306 -13.88 8.45 6.29
C GLU A 306 -15.06 7.48 6.27
N ARG A 307 -14.92 6.31 5.64
CA ARG A 307 -15.98 5.29 5.64
C ARG A 307 -16.26 4.72 7.02
N ILE A 308 -15.24 4.61 7.88
CA ILE A 308 -15.43 4.26 9.30
C ILE A 308 -16.22 5.36 10.00
N GLN A 309 -15.85 6.63 9.81
CA GLN A 309 -16.53 7.79 10.41
C GLN A 309 -18.02 7.80 10.05
N HIS A 310 -18.34 7.55 8.77
CA HIS A 310 -19.71 7.57 8.25
C HIS A 310 -20.42 6.21 8.31
N ASN A 311 -19.78 5.18 8.86
CA ASN A 311 -20.32 3.82 8.94
C ASN A 311 -20.79 3.26 7.59
N SER A 312 -19.98 3.46 6.54
CA SER A 312 -20.30 3.08 5.16
C SER A 312 -19.45 1.92 4.62
N LEU A 313 -18.73 1.22 5.51
CA LEU A 313 -18.03 -0.02 5.16
C LEU A 313 -19.03 -1.18 5.00
N PRO A 314 -19.18 -1.78 3.80
CA PRO A 314 -20.21 -2.79 3.56
C PRO A 314 -20.09 -4.03 4.46
N HIS A 315 -18.87 -4.51 4.73
CA HIS A 315 -18.66 -5.70 5.54
C HIS A 315 -19.06 -5.49 7.01
N ARG A 316 -19.02 -4.26 7.53
CA ARG A 316 -19.50 -3.91 8.87
C ARG A 316 -21.03 -3.91 9.01
N ALA A 317 -21.76 -3.94 7.89
CA ALA A 317 -23.23 -4.06 7.89
C ALA A 317 -23.72 -5.52 7.89
N LEU A 318 -22.82 -6.49 7.73
CA LEU A 318 -23.16 -7.91 7.68
C LEU A 318 -23.40 -8.44 9.10
N LYS A 319 -24.55 -9.09 9.31
CA LYS A 319 -24.83 -9.78 10.57
C LYS A 319 -23.89 -10.99 10.77
N PRO A 320 -23.59 -11.36 12.02
CA PRO A 320 -22.87 -12.59 12.32
C PRO A 320 -23.56 -13.80 11.65
N LYS A 321 -22.77 -14.67 11.02
CA LYS A 321 -23.27 -15.92 10.45
C LYS A 321 -23.54 -16.98 11.52
N GLU A 322 -22.79 -16.92 12.62
CA GLU A 322 -22.88 -17.83 13.76
C GLU A 322 -23.28 -17.06 15.02
N LYS A 323 -23.99 -17.73 15.94
CA LYS A 323 -24.51 -17.11 17.17
C LYS A 323 -23.40 -16.56 18.07
N ASP A 324 -22.24 -17.21 18.06
CA ASP A 324 -21.08 -16.88 18.90
C ASP A 324 -19.87 -16.39 18.06
N GLY A 325 -20.10 -16.06 16.78
CA GLY A 325 -19.04 -15.56 15.89
C GLY A 325 -18.76 -14.07 16.06
N LEU A 326 -17.62 -13.63 15.51
CA LEU A 326 -17.27 -12.21 15.38
C LEU A 326 -18.44 -11.43 14.77
N ASP A 327 -18.81 -10.31 15.40
CA ASP A 327 -19.89 -9.44 14.95
C ASP A 327 -19.34 -8.15 14.32
N PRO A 328 -19.24 -8.06 12.98
CA PRO A 328 -18.70 -6.88 12.32
C PRO A 328 -19.49 -5.60 12.60
N THR A 329 -20.77 -5.72 12.99
CA THR A 329 -21.62 -4.56 13.32
C THR A 329 -21.20 -3.89 14.64
N ARG A 330 -20.39 -4.57 15.45
CA ARG A 330 -19.88 -4.08 16.74
C ARG A 330 -18.49 -3.48 16.65
N PHE A 331 -17.84 -3.49 15.48
CA PHE A 331 -16.53 -2.88 15.34
C PHE A 331 -16.55 -1.39 15.72
N PRO A 332 -15.53 -0.91 16.46
CA PRO A 332 -15.50 0.46 16.94
C PRO A 332 -15.40 1.44 15.77
N ARG A 333 -16.00 2.62 15.96
CA ARG A 333 -15.84 3.79 15.08
C ARG A 333 -15.00 4.88 15.71
N GLN A 334 -14.64 4.72 16.99
CA GLN A 334 -13.75 5.62 17.71
C GLN A 334 -12.66 4.82 18.42
N TYR A 335 -11.44 5.34 18.41
CA TYR A 335 -10.24 4.64 18.82
C TYR A 335 -9.48 5.44 19.88
N ASP A 336 -8.83 4.70 20.78
CA ASP A 336 -7.88 5.24 21.75
C ASP A 336 -6.55 5.60 21.08
N LEU A 337 -6.17 4.86 20.03
CA LEU A 337 -4.92 5.05 19.32
C LEU A 337 -5.13 4.82 17.82
N ILE A 338 -4.63 5.73 17.00
CA ILE A 338 -4.52 5.57 15.55
C ILE A 338 -3.05 5.72 15.17
N HIS A 339 -2.42 4.62 14.74
CA HIS A 339 -1.05 4.63 14.25
C HIS A 339 -1.06 4.56 12.72
N MET A 340 -0.49 5.56 12.06
CA MET A 340 -0.52 5.69 10.60
C MET A 340 0.86 5.46 9.95
N SER A 341 1.86 5.02 10.71
CA SER A 341 3.25 4.89 10.23
C SER A 341 3.72 6.18 9.54
N ASN A 342 4.35 6.07 8.38
CA ASN A 342 4.76 7.16 7.49
C ASN A 342 3.74 7.47 6.39
N ILE A 343 2.52 6.88 6.41
CA ILE A 343 1.53 7.07 5.34
C ILE A 343 1.24 8.57 5.09
N PRO A 344 1.09 9.43 6.11
CA PRO A 344 0.84 10.86 5.89
C PRO A 344 1.87 11.54 4.98
N ASP A 345 3.12 11.10 4.91
CA ASP A 345 4.12 11.65 3.99
C ASP A 345 3.70 11.59 2.52
N TYR A 346 2.85 10.63 2.17
CA TYR A 346 2.46 10.35 0.79
C TYR A 346 1.11 10.96 0.43
N VAL A 347 0.31 11.41 1.40
CA VAL A 347 -1.12 11.74 1.20
C VAL A 347 -1.52 13.10 1.74
N GLY A 348 -0.59 14.05 1.89
CA GLY A 348 -0.89 15.42 2.30
C GLY A 348 -0.54 15.76 3.75
N GLY A 349 0.28 14.93 4.38
CA GLY A 349 0.93 15.18 5.67
C GLY A 349 -0.05 15.32 6.83
N PRO A 350 0.26 16.15 7.84
CA PRO A 350 -0.57 16.33 9.02
C PRO A 350 -2.00 16.74 8.68
N LEU A 351 -2.27 17.51 7.63
CA LEU A 351 -3.64 17.89 7.31
C LEU A 351 -4.54 16.65 7.13
N THR A 352 -4.08 15.67 6.36
CA THR A 352 -4.83 14.42 6.14
C THR A 352 -4.97 13.63 7.43
N ALA A 353 -3.90 13.51 8.23
CA ALA A 353 -3.99 12.83 9.53
C ALA A 353 -5.02 13.48 10.46
N LEU A 354 -5.04 14.82 10.54
CA LEU A 354 -5.92 15.58 11.43
C LEU A 354 -7.38 15.56 10.95
N VAL A 355 -7.63 15.71 9.64
CA VAL A 355 -8.99 15.76 9.06
C VAL A 355 -9.68 14.39 9.10
N TYR A 356 -8.96 13.31 8.78
CA TYR A 356 -9.56 11.97 8.67
C TYR A 356 -9.39 11.13 9.93
N GLY A 357 -8.25 11.25 10.63
CA GLY A 357 -7.99 10.50 11.86
C GLY A 357 -8.55 11.18 13.11
N GLY A 358 -8.49 12.52 13.18
CA GLY A 358 -8.95 13.28 14.34
C GLY A 358 -10.40 13.01 14.77
N PRO A 359 -11.39 12.96 13.85
CA PRO A 359 -12.79 12.65 14.17
C PRO A 359 -13.01 11.25 14.74
N LEU A 360 -12.09 10.32 14.49
CA LEU A 360 -12.16 8.93 14.96
C LEU A 360 -11.50 8.74 16.32
N LEU A 361 -10.95 9.77 16.95
CA LEU A 361 -10.44 9.66 18.32
C LEU A 361 -11.57 9.76 19.33
N ARG A 362 -11.47 8.97 20.40
CA ARG A 362 -12.39 9.06 21.54
C ARG A 362 -12.30 10.41 22.23
N GLU A 363 -13.44 10.90 22.72
CA GLU A 363 -13.51 12.16 23.48
C GLU A 363 -13.58 11.95 24.99
N ASP A 364 -13.96 10.75 25.45
CA ASP A 364 -14.21 10.43 26.87
C ASP A 364 -12.96 10.01 27.64
N ARG A 365 -11.84 9.74 26.96
CA ARG A 365 -10.58 9.30 27.55
C ARG A 365 -9.37 9.73 26.73
N PRO A 366 -8.14 9.65 27.27
CA PRO A 366 -6.94 9.96 26.51
C PRO A 366 -6.87 9.13 25.23
N ALA A 367 -6.82 9.82 24.09
CA ALA A 367 -6.70 9.21 22.78
C ALA A 367 -5.76 10.04 21.92
N ASN A 368 -4.97 9.41 21.06
CA ASN A 368 -4.06 10.11 20.16
C ASN A 368 -3.96 9.43 18.80
N LEU A 369 -3.59 10.23 17.79
CA LEU A 369 -3.07 9.73 16.53
C LEU A 369 -1.56 9.95 16.47
N ARG A 370 -0.84 9.08 15.78
CA ARG A 370 0.60 9.20 15.60
C ARG A 370 1.05 8.72 14.23
N PHE A 371 2.02 9.44 13.69
CA PHE A 371 2.64 9.17 12.41
C PHE A 371 4.06 9.74 12.43
N ASN A 372 4.88 9.39 11.45
CA ASN A 372 6.22 9.94 11.30
C ASN A 372 6.44 10.48 9.89
N ASN A 373 7.54 11.21 9.73
CA ASN A 373 8.01 11.66 8.43
C ASN A 373 9.35 10.99 8.14
N LEU A 374 9.40 10.21 7.07
CA LEU A 374 10.54 9.42 6.63
C LEU A 374 11.13 9.94 5.32
N ILE A 375 10.30 10.46 4.40
CA ILE A 375 10.76 10.89 3.07
C ILE A 375 11.41 12.27 3.12
N ASN A 376 10.71 13.22 3.74
CA ASN A 376 11.00 14.64 3.66
C ASN A 376 11.62 15.29 4.90
N PRO A 377 12.11 14.60 5.95
CA PRO A 377 12.63 15.29 7.12
C PRO A 377 13.72 16.34 6.85
N PRO A 378 14.65 16.17 5.88
CA PRO A 378 15.69 17.19 5.63
C PRO A 378 15.15 18.51 5.12
N MET A 379 13.94 18.53 4.57
CA MET A 379 13.32 19.76 4.08
C MET A 379 12.82 20.65 5.21
N PHE A 380 12.66 20.11 6.43
CA PHE A 380 12.09 20.82 7.55
C PHE A 380 13.13 21.04 8.66
N GLN A 381 13.27 22.31 9.05
CA GLN A 381 14.14 22.69 10.16
C GLN A 381 13.43 22.54 11.51
N THR A 382 12.13 22.86 11.53
CA THR A 382 11.30 22.82 12.73
C THR A 382 9.92 22.25 12.43
N HIS A 383 9.17 21.91 13.48
CA HIS A 383 7.80 21.43 13.34
C HIS A 383 6.86 22.54 12.88
N GLU A 384 7.11 23.79 13.24
CA GLU A 384 6.35 24.95 12.76
C GLU A 384 6.50 25.10 11.24
N HIS A 385 7.69 24.87 10.69
CA HIS A 385 7.89 24.86 9.24
C HIS A 385 7.09 23.72 8.58
N PHE A 386 7.13 22.52 9.16
CA PHE A 386 6.33 21.38 8.70
C PHE A 386 4.83 21.67 8.73
N LEU A 387 4.32 22.24 9.82
CA LEU A 387 2.90 22.62 9.93
C LEU A 387 2.53 23.77 8.99
N SER A 388 3.42 24.72 8.77
CA SER A 388 3.21 25.81 7.80
C SER A 388 3.06 25.27 6.39
N GLU A 389 3.90 24.29 6.00
CA GLU A 389 3.81 23.63 4.71
C GLU A 389 2.45 22.94 4.60
N TYR A 390 2.17 21.94 5.43
CA TYR A 390 1.01 21.07 5.20
C TYR A 390 -0.32 21.64 5.69
N VAL A 391 -0.30 22.43 6.77
CA VAL A 391 -1.50 22.91 7.47
C VAL A 391 -1.80 24.40 7.22
N LEU A 392 -0.87 25.15 6.60
CA LEU A 392 -0.92 26.62 6.49
C LEU A 392 -1.18 27.31 7.85
N MET A 393 -0.75 26.65 8.93
CA MET A 393 -0.81 27.10 10.32
C MET A 393 0.51 26.70 10.97
N HIS A 394 1.26 27.64 11.51
CA HIS A 394 2.54 27.36 12.16
C HIS A 394 2.39 27.08 13.66
N ASP A 395 1.33 27.61 14.28
CA ASP A 395 1.13 27.59 15.72
C ASP A 395 0.33 26.34 16.17
N ALA A 396 0.89 25.57 17.10
CA ALA A 396 0.24 24.38 17.64
C ALA A 396 -1.03 24.70 18.47
N GLY A 397 -1.13 25.91 19.03
CA GLY A 397 -2.34 26.40 19.69
C GLY A 397 -3.50 26.57 18.71
N GLN A 398 -3.23 27.10 17.51
CA GLN A 398 -4.22 27.14 16.43
C GLN A 398 -4.70 25.74 16.06
N LEU A 399 -3.79 24.75 15.97
CA LEU A 399 -4.21 23.36 15.71
C LEU A 399 -5.11 22.81 16.82
N LYS A 400 -4.83 23.14 18.08
CA LYS A 400 -5.72 22.79 19.21
C LYS A 400 -7.10 23.40 19.01
N ASP A 401 -7.17 24.70 18.70
CA ASP A 401 -8.44 25.41 18.60
C ASP A 401 -9.26 25.01 17.34
N HIS A 402 -8.59 24.58 16.26
CA HIS A 402 -9.24 24.27 14.96
C HIS A 402 -9.44 22.78 14.69
N PHE A 403 -8.64 21.89 15.29
CA PHE A 403 -8.73 20.44 15.09
C PHE A 403 -9.03 19.69 16.40
N GLY A 404 -8.98 20.36 17.55
CA GLY A 404 -9.18 19.73 18.85
C GLY A 404 -8.02 18.81 19.25
N LEU A 405 -6.84 19.02 18.68
CA LEU A 405 -5.67 18.17 18.84
C LEU A 405 -4.47 18.95 19.35
N VAL A 406 -3.77 18.39 20.34
CA VAL A 406 -2.56 18.96 20.93
C VAL A 406 -1.38 18.07 20.63
N ARG A 407 -0.25 18.68 20.31
CA ARG A 407 0.98 17.94 20.12
C ARG A 407 1.50 17.42 21.46
N GLU A 408 1.80 16.14 21.51
CA GLU A 408 2.42 15.47 22.65
C GLU A 408 3.92 15.26 22.39
N LYS A 409 4.71 15.11 23.45
CA LYS A 409 6.13 14.81 23.33
C LYS A 409 6.30 13.33 23.01
N ASP A 410 7.13 13.02 22.02
CA ASP A 410 7.57 11.65 21.78
C ASP A 410 8.45 11.18 22.95
N PRO A 411 8.06 10.14 23.71
CA PRO A 411 8.86 9.61 24.80
C PRO A 411 10.19 9.00 24.32
N HIS A 412 10.32 8.70 23.03
CA HIS A 412 11.51 8.10 22.42
C HIS A 412 12.34 9.11 21.60
N ALA A 413 12.05 10.42 21.71
CA ALA A 413 12.81 11.44 21.01
C ALA A 413 14.30 11.42 21.40
N VAL A 414 15.18 11.56 20.41
CA VAL A 414 16.63 11.61 20.60
C VAL A 414 17.02 12.91 21.32
N PRO A 415 17.87 12.87 22.36
CA PRO A 415 18.30 14.09 23.06
C PRO A 415 18.96 15.12 22.14
N GLY A 416 18.57 16.39 22.29
CA GLY A 416 19.02 17.51 21.43
C GLY A 416 20.53 17.85 21.48
N SER A 417 21.30 17.25 22.40
CA SER A 417 22.76 17.35 22.42
C SER A 417 23.42 16.42 21.39
N PHE A 418 22.88 15.22 21.21
CA PHE A 418 23.36 14.23 20.24
C PHE A 418 23.09 14.69 18.80
N THR A 419 21.95 15.34 18.56
CA THR A 419 21.55 15.78 17.22
C THR A 419 22.33 17.00 16.74
N ARG A 420 22.68 17.93 17.64
CA ARG A 420 23.60 19.04 17.34
C ARG A 420 25.00 18.57 16.94
N MET A 421 25.49 17.50 17.57
CA MET A 421 26.78 16.89 17.21
C MET A 421 26.74 16.26 15.81
N MET A 422 25.59 15.72 15.41
CA MET A 422 25.39 15.04 14.12
C MET A 422 24.94 15.99 12.98
N GLY A 423 24.79 17.30 13.25
CA GLY A 423 24.29 18.26 12.25
C GLY A 423 22.83 18.00 11.82
N VAL A 424 22.07 17.26 12.63
CA VAL A 424 20.69 16.85 12.34
C VAL A 424 19.70 17.91 12.83
N THR A 425 18.67 18.22 12.03
CA THR A 425 17.69 19.26 12.39
C THR A 425 16.89 18.86 13.64
N PRO A 426 16.45 19.82 14.48
CA PRO A 426 15.56 19.55 15.61
C PRO A 426 14.25 18.85 15.23
N PHE A 427 13.83 18.96 13.96
CA PHE A 427 12.68 18.24 13.43
C PHE A 427 12.88 16.72 13.40
N MET A 428 14.09 16.25 13.08
CA MET A 428 14.43 14.82 12.94
C MET A 428 14.65 14.09 14.26
N THR A 429 14.45 14.73 15.41
CA THR A 429 14.73 14.11 16.71
C THR A 429 13.59 13.22 17.19
N GLU A 430 12.39 13.38 16.65
CA GLU A 430 11.20 12.62 17.01
C GLU A 430 11.02 11.44 16.06
N ASN A 431 10.78 10.26 16.62
CA ASN A 431 10.47 9.07 15.84
C ASN A 431 9.01 9.09 15.41
N TYR A 432 8.11 9.64 16.23
CA TYR A 432 6.70 9.86 15.90
C TYR A 432 6.22 11.25 16.33
N PHE A 433 5.45 11.89 15.46
CA PHE A 433 4.64 13.06 15.79
C PHE A 433 3.33 12.60 16.41
N ILE A 434 3.15 12.86 17.70
CA ILE A 434 1.98 12.41 18.46
C ILE A 434 1.02 13.58 18.66
N TRP A 435 -0.25 13.36 18.30
CA TRP A 435 -1.33 14.35 18.41
C TRP A 435 -2.46 13.79 19.28
N GLY A 436 -2.52 14.27 20.52
CA GLY A 436 -3.53 13.90 21.51
C GLY A 436 -4.82 14.67 21.36
N ARG A 437 -5.95 14.02 21.66
CA ARG A 437 -7.25 14.67 21.78
C ARG A 437 -7.25 15.63 22.96
N SER A 438 -7.66 16.88 22.73
CA SER A 438 -7.83 17.87 23.79
C SER A 438 -9.32 17.94 24.20
N PRO A 439 -9.69 17.49 25.41
CA PRO A 439 -11.05 17.66 25.92
C PRO A 439 -11.42 19.15 25.99
N GLY A 440 -12.63 19.51 25.56
CA GLY A 440 -13.15 20.89 25.70
C GLY A 440 -12.54 21.95 24.77
N ALA A 441 -11.85 21.56 23.69
CA ALA A 441 -11.19 22.50 22.77
C ALA A 441 -12.11 23.43 21.97
N ARG A 442 -13.43 23.29 22.07
CA ARG A 442 -14.39 24.08 21.29
C ARG A 442 -14.70 25.41 21.98
N CYS A 443 -13.74 26.32 21.97
CA CYS A 443 -13.90 27.67 22.50
C CYS A 443 -14.07 28.65 21.34
N ALA A 444 -15.32 29.04 21.05
CA ALA A 444 -15.64 29.92 19.92
C ALA A 444 -14.88 31.25 19.93
N SER A 445 -14.48 31.77 21.10
CA SER A 445 -13.71 33.02 21.23
C SER A 445 -12.25 32.92 20.80
N LYS A 446 -11.73 31.70 20.59
CA LYS A 446 -10.35 31.46 20.10
C LYS A 446 -10.29 31.14 18.60
N LEU A 447 -11.45 31.00 17.96
CA LEU A 447 -11.53 30.77 16.52
C LEU A 447 -11.09 32.02 15.75
N MET A 448 -10.62 31.82 14.52
CA MET A 448 -10.28 32.91 13.61
C MET A 448 -11.49 33.82 13.38
N SER A 449 -11.23 35.11 13.26
CA SER A 449 -12.22 36.03 12.71
C SER A 449 -12.61 35.61 11.29
N ARG A 450 -13.80 35.99 10.83
CA ARG A 450 -14.25 35.66 9.46
C ARG A 450 -13.21 36.01 8.39
N PRO A 451 -12.60 37.21 8.37
CA PRO A 451 -11.59 37.53 7.35
C PRO A 451 -10.35 36.64 7.42
N ALA A 452 -9.90 36.28 8.63
CA ALA A 452 -8.74 35.39 8.81
C ALA A 452 -9.05 33.96 8.37
N LEU A 453 -10.24 33.45 8.69
CA LEU A 453 -10.73 32.15 8.22
C LEU A 453 -10.81 32.11 6.69
N GLU A 454 -11.41 33.13 6.09
CA GLU A 454 -11.57 33.24 4.64
C GLU A 454 -10.21 33.30 3.93
N HIS A 455 -9.29 34.11 4.44
CA HIS A 455 -7.91 34.16 3.94
C HIS A 455 -7.22 32.78 4.03
N TRP A 456 -7.35 32.08 5.15
CA TRP A 456 -6.74 30.77 5.35
C TRP A 456 -7.32 29.71 4.39
N LEU A 457 -8.65 29.66 4.25
CA LEU A 457 -9.30 28.74 3.31
C LEU A 457 -8.95 29.07 1.85
N HIS A 458 -8.95 30.33 1.44
CA HIS A 458 -8.51 30.69 0.09
C HIS A 458 -7.04 30.35 -0.14
N SER A 459 -6.15 30.57 0.83
CA SER A 459 -4.74 30.18 0.73
C SER A 459 -4.59 28.67 0.49
N TYR A 460 -5.43 27.86 1.15
CA TYR A 460 -5.49 26.42 0.94
C TYR A 460 -6.01 26.01 -0.42
N LEU A 461 -7.12 26.61 -0.83
CA LEU A 461 -7.66 26.41 -2.16
C LEU A 461 -6.56 26.66 -3.19
N LEU A 462 -5.89 27.82 -3.09
CA LEU A 462 -4.79 28.20 -3.97
C LEU A 462 -3.62 27.21 -3.91
N LYS A 463 -3.27 26.68 -2.74
CA LYS A 463 -2.22 25.67 -2.64
C LYS A 463 -2.53 24.40 -3.47
N ILE A 464 -3.78 23.95 -3.48
CA ILE A 464 -4.21 22.72 -4.18
C ILE A 464 -4.21 22.92 -5.70
N VAL A 465 -4.51 24.13 -6.13
CA VAL A 465 -4.94 24.42 -7.49
C VAL A 465 -3.94 25.22 -8.30
N LEU A 466 -2.95 25.83 -7.63
CA LEU A 466 -1.95 26.65 -8.28
C LEU A 466 -0.62 25.93 -8.43
N PRO A 467 0.11 26.24 -9.52
CA PRO A 467 1.49 25.83 -9.68
C PRO A 467 2.40 26.39 -8.59
N HIS A 468 2.70 25.59 -7.58
CA HIS A 468 3.84 25.84 -6.70
C HIS A 468 4.97 24.89 -7.09
N ARG A 469 5.97 25.44 -7.80
CA ARG A 469 7.15 24.66 -8.21
C ARG A 469 7.90 24.23 -6.96
N ARG A 470 7.94 22.92 -6.71
CA ARG A 470 8.79 22.36 -5.68
C ARG A 470 10.20 22.18 -6.24
N PRO A 471 11.26 22.41 -5.45
CA PRO A 471 12.62 22.15 -5.92
C PRO A 471 12.78 20.65 -6.23
N LEU A 472 12.81 20.32 -7.52
CA LEU A 472 12.93 18.95 -8.02
C LEU A 472 14.38 18.41 -7.92
N GLY A 473 15.35 19.31 -7.77
CA GLY A 473 16.78 18.99 -7.78
C GLY A 473 17.34 18.42 -6.48
N GLY A 474 16.50 18.05 -5.52
CA GLY A 474 16.90 17.37 -4.29
C GLY A 474 16.47 15.91 -4.30
N ASP A 475 17.27 15.03 -3.72
CA ASP A 475 17.01 13.58 -3.64
C ASP A 475 15.71 13.20 -2.86
N ARG A 476 14.91 14.18 -2.39
CA ARG A 476 13.83 14.01 -1.39
C ARG A 476 12.70 15.09 -1.54
N PRO A 477 11.72 14.92 -2.44
CA PRO A 477 10.67 15.91 -2.70
C PRO A 477 9.50 15.85 -1.70
N VAL A 478 9.05 17.02 -1.24
CA VAL A 478 7.83 17.17 -0.42
C VAL A 478 6.59 16.74 -1.22
N LEU A 479 5.99 15.61 -0.82
CA LEU A 479 4.81 15.05 -1.48
C LEU A 479 3.53 15.56 -0.79
N THR A 480 2.72 16.35 -1.49
CA THR A 480 1.42 16.83 -0.98
C THR A 480 0.31 16.66 -2.02
N PRO A 481 -0.17 15.43 -2.31
CA PRO A 481 -1.17 15.21 -3.34
C PRO A 481 -2.56 15.53 -2.81
N LEU A 482 -2.80 16.80 -2.50
CA LEU A 482 -4.10 17.26 -2.06
C LEU A 482 -4.93 17.60 -3.28
N ASN A 483 -6.20 17.21 -3.28
CA ASN A 483 -7.15 17.57 -4.31
C ASN A 483 -8.30 18.39 -3.71
N LEU A 484 -9.18 18.91 -4.57
CA LEU A 484 -10.29 19.78 -4.13
C LEU A 484 -11.26 19.10 -3.16
N THR A 485 -11.29 17.76 -3.08
CA THR A 485 -12.11 17.07 -2.09
C THR A 485 -11.56 17.23 -0.66
N ALA A 486 -10.24 17.42 -0.49
CA ALA A 486 -9.66 17.74 0.81
C ALA A 486 -10.12 19.11 1.33
N PHE A 487 -10.27 20.09 0.43
CA PHE A 487 -10.81 21.40 0.77
C PHE A 487 -12.27 21.32 1.25
N LEU A 488 -13.14 20.59 0.54
CA LEU A 488 -14.55 20.43 0.95
C LEU A 488 -14.68 19.73 2.30
N ARG A 489 -13.84 18.73 2.58
CA ARG A 489 -13.79 18.06 3.90
C ARG A 489 -13.33 18.99 5.01
N LEU A 490 -12.29 19.78 4.76
CA LEU A 490 -11.81 20.79 5.71
C LEU A 490 -12.95 21.74 6.08
N VAL A 491 -13.66 22.29 5.08
CA VAL A 491 -14.80 23.18 5.32
C VAL A 491 -15.92 22.49 6.08
N GLY A 492 -16.25 21.23 5.74
CA GLY A 492 -17.24 20.43 6.47
C GLY A 492 -16.89 20.22 7.94
N MET A 493 -15.62 19.90 8.23
CA MET A 493 -15.10 19.72 9.59
C MET A 493 -15.19 21.00 10.43
N LEU A 494 -14.89 22.16 9.85
CA LEU A 494 -14.91 23.45 10.55
C LEU A 494 -16.29 23.82 11.13
N HIS A 495 -17.38 23.32 10.53
CA HIS A 495 -18.71 23.45 11.12
C HIS A 495 -18.79 22.73 12.48
N GLY A 496 -18.23 21.52 12.59
CA GLY A 496 -18.17 20.76 13.84
C GLY A 496 -17.28 21.38 14.91
N VAL A 497 -16.32 22.20 14.50
CA VAL A 497 -15.43 22.98 15.38
C VAL A 497 -16.18 24.16 16.01
N GLY A 498 -17.17 24.72 15.32
CA GLY A 498 -18.01 25.82 15.80
C GLY A 498 -18.08 27.03 14.88
N TYR A 499 -17.52 26.97 13.66
CA TYR A 499 -17.64 28.05 12.70
C TYR A 499 -19.09 28.19 12.18
N PRO A 500 -19.63 29.43 12.05
CA PRO A 500 -21.00 29.62 11.60
C PRO A 500 -21.25 29.08 10.19
N ALA A 501 -22.29 28.27 10.01
CA ALA A 501 -22.68 27.67 8.73
C ALA A 501 -22.80 28.71 7.59
N HIS A 502 -23.36 29.88 7.87
CA HIS A 502 -23.53 30.93 6.87
C HIS A 502 -22.19 31.56 6.43
N TRP A 503 -21.13 31.52 7.25
CA TRP A 503 -19.79 31.94 6.81
C TRP A 503 -19.20 30.92 5.84
N LEU A 504 -19.25 29.64 6.22
CA LEU A 504 -18.73 28.55 5.39
C LEU A 504 -19.47 28.45 4.05
N SER A 505 -20.80 28.55 4.07
CA SER A 505 -21.62 28.61 2.85
C SER A 505 -21.26 29.80 1.97
N ALA A 506 -21.04 30.99 2.54
CA ALA A 506 -20.70 32.18 1.76
C ALA A 506 -19.33 32.04 1.08
N ILE A 507 -18.34 31.45 1.77
CA ILE A 507 -17.02 31.17 1.21
C ILE A 507 -17.13 30.19 0.03
N LEU A 508 -17.84 29.07 0.21
CA LEU A 508 -18.07 28.10 -0.88
C LEU A 508 -18.81 28.72 -2.07
N ALA A 509 -19.80 29.59 -1.82
CA ALA A 509 -20.51 30.31 -2.87
C ALA A 509 -19.60 31.28 -3.62
N SER A 510 -18.72 31.99 -2.90
CA SER A 510 -17.75 32.91 -3.49
C SER A 510 -16.78 32.17 -4.41
N VAL A 511 -16.21 31.05 -3.95
CA VAL A 511 -15.34 30.19 -4.77
C VAL A 511 -16.09 29.67 -6.00
N SER A 512 -17.33 29.23 -5.83
CA SER A 512 -18.18 28.77 -6.95
C SER A 512 -18.45 29.87 -7.99
N ALA A 513 -18.54 31.13 -7.55
CA ALA A 513 -18.70 32.28 -8.42
C ALA A 513 -17.38 32.69 -9.11
N GLY A 514 -16.24 32.10 -8.74
CA GLY A 514 -14.91 32.51 -9.21
C GLY A 514 -14.40 33.78 -8.52
N SER A 515 -14.92 34.09 -7.34
CA SER A 515 -14.52 35.25 -6.54
C SER A 515 -13.83 34.78 -5.27
N ILE A 516 -12.54 35.09 -5.12
CA ILE A 516 -11.80 34.80 -3.89
C ILE A 516 -11.05 36.05 -3.43
N MET A 517 -10.98 36.23 -2.12
CA MET A 517 -10.12 37.24 -1.50
C MET A 517 -8.72 36.67 -1.31
N THR A 518 -7.73 37.27 -1.95
CA THR A 518 -6.34 36.84 -1.88
C THR A 518 -5.40 38.03 -2.04
N THR A 519 -4.25 37.95 -1.38
CA THR A 519 -3.11 38.87 -1.57
C THR A 519 -2.18 38.41 -2.69
N ALA A 520 -2.26 37.13 -3.10
CA ALA A 520 -1.66 36.58 -4.31
C ALA A 520 -2.59 36.80 -5.52
N ARG A 521 -2.04 36.82 -6.75
CA ARG A 521 -2.86 36.85 -7.98
C ARG A 521 -3.15 35.43 -8.45
N PRO A 522 -4.39 34.93 -8.36
CA PRO A 522 -4.69 33.55 -8.70
C PRO A 522 -5.21 33.44 -10.15
N PRO A 523 -4.91 32.37 -10.90
CA PRO A 523 -5.66 32.00 -12.09
C PRO A 523 -7.15 31.89 -11.81
N ARG A 524 -7.94 32.19 -12.84
CA ARG A 524 -9.40 32.24 -12.79
C ARG A 524 -10.10 30.88 -12.95
N GLU A 525 -9.37 29.77 -13.06
CA GLU A 525 -9.88 28.56 -13.74
C GLU A 525 -9.98 27.29 -12.86
N LEU A 526 -10.84 27.32 -11.84
CA LEU A 526 -11.12 26.17 -10.98
C LEU A 526 -12.59 25.83 -10.83
N LYS A 527 -13.41 26.59 -11.55
CA LYS A 527 -14.84 26.60 -11.37
C LYS A 527 -15.48 25.27 -11.79
N ALA A 528 -14.99 24.66 -12.87
CA ALA A 528 -15.59 23.44 -13.43
C ALA A 528 -15.54 22.26 -12.44
N GLU A 529 -14.33 21.89 -11.98
CA GLU A 529 -14.18 20.82 -10.99
C GLU A 529 -14.82 21.21 -9.65
N PHE A 530 -14.55 22.42 -9.14
CA PHE A 530 -15.06 22.83 -7.83
C PHE A 530 -16.59 22.76 -7.75
N THR A 531 -17.30 23.31 -8.74
CA THR A 531 -18.76 23.26 -8.77
C THR A 531 -19.31 21.85 -9.00
N THR A 532 -18.58 21.01 -9.75
CA THR A 532 -18.92 19.59 -9.89
C THR A 532 -18.85 18.90 -8.53
N LEU A 533 -17.72 19.03 -7.83
CA LEU A 533 -17.54 18.42 -6.52
C LEU A 533 -18.54 18.99 -5.51
N LEU A 534 -18.72 20.30 -5.44
CA LEU A 534 -19.67 20.92 -4.52
C LEU A 534 -21.11 20.41 -4.75
N SER A 535 -21.53 20.21 -6.00
CA SER A 535 -22.83 19.60 -6.33
C SER A 535 -23.00 18.21 -5.70
N LEU A 536 -21.96 17.38 -5.78
CA LEU A 536 -21.96 16.03 -5.18
C LEU A 536 -21.92 16.08 -3.64
N TRP A 537 -21.15 17.01 -3.09
CA TRP A 537 -20.85 17.12 -1.66
C TRP A 537 -21.95 17.81 -0.84
N GLN A 538 -22.81 18.63 -1.46
CA GLN A 538 -23.90 19.33 -0.77
C GLN A 538 -24.80 18.42 0.09
N ARG A 539 -24.92 17.14 -0.26
CA ARG A 539 -25.72 16.16 0.49
C ARG A 539 -25.05 15.64 1.77
N ILE A 540 -23.74 15.78 1.89
CA ILE A 540 -22.93 15.26 3.00
C ILE A 540 -22.41 16.40 3.89
N LEU A 541 -22.30 17.62 3.34
CA LEU A 541 -21.97 18.80 4.13
C LEU A 541 -23.01 19.01 5.26
N PRO A 542 -22.58 19.33 6.49
CA PRO A 542 -23.47 19.49 7.63
C PRO A 542 -24.27 20.81 7.62
N PHE A 543 -24.22 21.55 6.52
CA PHE A 543 -24.92 22.81 6.30
C PHE A 543 -25.27 22.99 4.82
N GLY A 544 -26.32 23.76 4.53
CA GLY A 544 -26.72 24.07 3.15
C GLY A 544 -25.80 25.10 2.49
N VAL A 545 -25.59 24.96 1.19
CA VAL A 545 -24.78 25.89 0.39
C VAL A 545 -25.62 26.53 -0.71
N ALA A 546 -25.82 27.84 -0.61
CA ALA A 546 -26.51 28.61 -1.64
C ALA A 546 -25.50 29.09 -2.70
N ALA A 547 -25.16 28.20 -3.65
CA ALA A 547 -24.21 28.48 -4.72
C ALA A 547 -24.76 28.03 -6.09
N PRO A 548 -24.35 28.70 -7.19
CA PRO A 548 -24.73 28.30 -8.55
C PRO A 548 -23.92 27.06 -8.98
N VAL A 549 -24.36 25.88 -8.55
CA VAL A 549 -23.78 24.59 -8.91
C VAL A 549 -24.73 23.79 -9.81
N PRO A 550 -24.23 22.90 -10.67
CA PRO A 550 -25.08 22.00 -11.45
C PRO A 550 -25.88 21.09 -10.51
N THR A 551 -27.03 20.62 -10.96
CA THR A 551 -27.74 19.52 -10.32
C THR A 551 -26.92 18.23 -10.42
N PRO A 552 -27.04 17.29 -9.48
CA PRO A 552 -26.27 16.04 -9.56
C PRO A 552 -26.56 15.25 -10.86
N GLU A 553 -27.77 15.34 -11.41
CA GLU A 553 -28.14 14.71 -12.69
C GLU A 553 -27.36 15.28 -13.89
N GLU A 554 -26.89 16.52 -13.81
CA GLU A 554 -26.04 17.18 -14.79
C GLU A 554 -24.55 16.81 -14.63
N VAL A 555 -24.16 16.15 -13.54
CA VAL A 555 -22.79 15.65 -13.32
C VAL A 555 -22.63 14.27 -13.95
N ARG A 556 -21.53 14.09 -14.70
CA ARG A 556 -21.20 12.86 -15.44
C ARG A 556 -19.96 12.19 -14.87
N GLU A 557 -20.00 10.87 -14.80
CA GLU A 557 -18.79 10.06 -14.66
C GLU A 557 -18.14 10.01 -16.04
N CYS A 558 -16.93 10.54 -16.15
CA CYS A 558 -16.16 10.56 -17.38
C CYS A 558 -14.91 9.66 -17.18
N SER A 559 -14.50 8.96 -18.23
CA SER A 559 -13.29 8.12 -18.21
C SER A 559 -12.40 8.39 -19.42
N VAL A 560 -11.09 8.45 -19.20
CA VAL A 560 -10.09 8.64 -20.25
C VAL A 560 -9.14 7.46 -20.23
N THR A 561 -8.98 6.78 -21.37
CA THR A 561 -7.98 5.72 -21.53
C THR A 561 -6.82 6.23 -22.35
N PHE A 562 -5.61 6.16 -21.78
CA PHE A 562 -4.38 6.64 -22.40
C PHE A 562 -3.68 5.51 -23.16
N ASP A 563 -3.01 5.84 -24.27
CA ASP A 563 -2.29 4.86 -25.08
C ASP A 563 -1.03 4.33 -24.36
N GLU A 564 -0.37 5.17 -23.57
CA GLU A 564 0.90 4.88 -22.89
C GLU A 564 0.75 4.67 -21.38
N VAL A 565 1.63 3.83 -20.81
CA VAL A 565 1.72 3.63 -19.35
C VAL A 565 2.58 4.74 -18.76
N LEU A 566 2.20 5.26 -17.59
CA LEU A 566 2.94 6.30 -16.86
C LEU A 566 4.39 5.93 -16.46
N GLY A 567 4.91 4.75 -16.80
CA GLY A 567 6.28 4.34 -16.47
C GLY A 567 6.67 4.63 -15.01
N TRP A 568 7.80 5.33 -14.81
CA TRP A 568 8.27 5.82 -13.51
C TRP A 568 7.28 6.74 -12.80
N HIS A 569 6.55 7.57 -13.56
CA HIS A 569 5.58 8.50 -13.01
C HIS A 569 4.47 7.76 -12.26
N GLY A 570 4.10 6.53 -12.64
CA GLY A 570 3.06 5.75 -11.96
C GLY A 570 3.30 5.45 -10.46
N ARG A 571 4.48 5.76 -9.89
CA ARG A 571 4.78 5.65 -8.45
C ARG A 571 4.71 6.96 -7.67
N VAL A 572 4.55 8.08 -8.34
CA VAL A 572 4.50 9.39 -7.69
C VAL A 572 3.04 9.76 -7.51
N PRO A 573 2.55 10.16 -6.33
CA PRO A 573 1.13 10.45 -6.14
C PRO A 573 0.70 11.84 -6.64
N HIS A 574 1.55 12.58 -7.38
CA HIS A 574 1.34 13.98 -7.78
C HIS A 574 0.84 14.12 -9.20
N PHE A 575 -0.43 13.82 -9.44
CA PHE A 575 -1.01 14.01 -10.76
C PHE A 575 -2.29 14.82 -10.72
N VAL A 576 -2.47 15.57 -11.79
CA VAL A 576 -3.73 16.21 -12.17
C VAL A 576 -4.01 15.89 -13.63
N LEU A 577 -5.28 15.78 -14.00
CA LEU A 577 -5.68 15.76 -15.40
C LEU A 577 -5.88 17.18 -15.87
N VAL A 578 -5.35 17.50 -17.05
CA VAL A 578 -5.50 18.83 -17.65
C VAL A 578 -6.08 18.68 -19.05
N PHE A 579 -7.22 19.32 -19.24
CA PHE A 579 -7.85 19.53 -20.54
C PHE A 579 -7.40 20.87 -21.09
N VAL A 580 -7.00 20.87 -22.37
CA VAL A 580 -6.30 21.99 -22.99
C VAL A 580 -6.90 22.27 -24.36
N ASN A 581 -7.34 23.50 -24.58
CA ASN A 581 -7.89 23.93 -25.86
C ASN A 581 -6.78 24.42 -26.81
N LYS A 582 -6.42 23.59 -27.80
CA LYS A 582 -5.45 23.93 -28.85
C LYS A 582 -5.85 25.12 -29.68
N SER A 583 -7.14 25.36 -29.94
CA SER A 583 -7.52 26.51 -30.77
C SER A 583 -7.24 27.84 -30.07
N VAL A 584 -7.15 27.84 -28.74
CA VAL A 584 -6.75 29.00 -27.95
C VAL A 584 -5.23 29.11 -27.87
N LEU A 585 -4.53 28.01 -27.59
CA LEU A 585 -3.08 28.00 -27.34
C LEU A 585 -2.20 27.95 -28.59
N GLY A 586 -2.72 27.48 -29.72
CA GLY A 586 -1.95 27.22 -30.94
C GLY A 586 -0.84 26.18 -30.72
N ASP A 587 0.28 26.36 -31.41
CA ASP A 587 1.45 25.46 -31.35
C ASP A 587 2.39 25.73 -30.15
N ARG A 588 1.94 26.53 -29.18
CA ARG A 588 2.77 26.89 -28.02
C ARG A 588 3.08 25.66 -27.17
N LYS A 589 4.31 25.61 -26.65
CA LYS A 589 4.68 24.63 -25.63
C LYS A 589 3.82 24.87 -24.40
N LEU A 590 3.15 23.83 -23.93
CA LEU A 590 2.34 23.89 -22.71
C LEU A 590 3.27 23.96 -21.50
N VAL A 591 3.45 25.16 -20.97
CA VAL A 591 4.14 25.44 -19.71
C VAL A 591 3.08 25.98 -18.74
N LEU A 592 2.45 25.07 -18.01
CA LEU A 592 1.29 25.40 -17.17
C LEU A 592 1.58 26.45 -16.09
N PRO A 593 2.73 26.48 -15.41
CA PRO A 593 3.05 27.54 -14.45
C PRO A 593 2.93 28.94 -15.06
N ASP A 594 3.63 29.16 -16.17
CA ASP A 594 3.67 30.44 -16.87
C ASP A 594 2.27 30.80 -17.39
N LEU A 595 1.51 29.82 -17.87
CA LEU A 595 0.17 30.05 -18.42
C LEU A 595 -0.86 30.42 -17.36
N LEU A 596 -0.81 29.77 -16.19
CA LEU A 596 -1.77 29.94 -15.12
C LEU A 596 -1.49 31.19 -14.26
N GLN A 597 -0.26 31.68 -14.23
CA GLN A 597 0.09 32.91 -13.51
C GLN A 597 -0.18 34.16 -14.38
N ASP A 598 -0.75 35.21 -13.79
CA ASP A 598 -1.01 36.52 -14.43
C ASP A 598 -0.26 37.68 -13.74
N ASP A 599 0.71 37.34 -12.88
CA ASP A 599 1.58 38.27 -12.16
C ASP A 599 2.83 38.64 -12.97
N GLU A 600 3.90 39.10 -12.31
CA GLU A 600 5.16 39.49 -12.96
C GLU A 600 5.99 38.32 -13.46
N GLU A 601 5.71 37.11 -12.97
CA GLU A 601 6.44 35.88 -13.32
C GLU A 601 5.70 35.06 -14.40
N GLY A 602 4.38 35.26 -14.54
CA GLY A 602 3.53 34.59 -15.53
C GLY A 602 3.44 35.24 -16.92
N ASP A 603 2.82 34.51 -17.85
CA ASP A 603 2.58 34.95 -19.23
C ASP A 603 1.39 35.91 -19.32
N ARG A 604 1.69 37.15 -19.69
CA ARG A 604 0.72 38.26 -19.83
C ARG A 604 0.17 38.44 -21.25
N SER A 605 0.51 37.55 -22.20
CA SER A 605 -0.02 37.62 -23.56
C SER A 605 -1.55 37.47 -23.60
N GLU A 606 -2.20 38.04 -24.62
CA GLU A 606 -3.65 37.85 -24.84
C GLU A 606 -4.01 36.37 -25.01
N VAL A 607 -3.10 35.56 -25.56
CA VAL A 607 -3.27 34.12 -25.67
C VAL A 607 -3.36 33.48 -24.29
N ALA A 608 -2.45 33.84 -23.38
CA ALA A 608 -2.46 33.34 -22.01
C ALA A 608 -3.68 33.82 -21.22
N ALA A 609 -4.09 35.09 -21.41
CA ALA A 609 -5.32 35.62 -20.83
C ALA A 609 -6.56 34.82 -21.28
N ARG A 610 -6.71 34.56 -22.59
CA ARG A 610 -7.82 33.73 -23.12
C ARG A 610 -7.75 32.29 -22.66
N ALA A 611 -6.54 31.74 -22.57
CA ALA A 611 -6.33 30.38 -22.10
C ALA A 611 -6.77 30.19 -20.65
N ARG A 612 -6.57 31.19 -19.79
CA ARG A 612 -7.05 31.23 -18.39
C ARG A 612 -8.55 31.48 -18.22
N GLU A 613 -9.25 31.88 -19.28
CA GLU A 613 -10.69 32.18 -19.23
C GLU A 613 -11.56 31.08 -19.83
N SER A 614 -11.04 30.35 -20.83
CA SER A 614 -11.79 29.35 -21.59
C SER A 614 -10.93 28.24 -22.20
N GLY A 615 -9.64 28.17 -21.83
CA GLY A 615 -8.67 27.32 -22.52
C GLY A 615 -8.23 26.11 -21.72
N LEU A 616 -8.52 26.05 -20.42
CA LEU A 616 -8.08 24.96 -19.55
C LEU A 616 -9.19 24.47 -18.62
N HIS A 617 -9.18 23.16 -18.38
CA HIS A 617 -9.85 22.57 -17.22
C HIS A 617 -8.89 21.64 -16.49
N VAL A 618 -8.78 21.82 -15.17
CA VAL A 618 -7.97 20.97 -14.30
C VAL A 618 -8.89 20.08 -13.48
N VAL A 619 -8.54 18.80 -13.37
CA VAL A 619 -9.20 17.82 -12.50
C VAL A 619 -8.17 17.23 -11.56
N THR A 620 -8.31 17.53 -10.29
CA THR A 620 -7.45 17.08 -9.19
C THR A 620 -7.97 15.79 -8.54
N ALA A 621 -9.27 15.53 -8.61
CA ALA A 621 -9.92 14.36 -8.01
C ALA A 621 -10.27 13.30 -9.06
N PHE A 622 -9.40 12.31 -9.22
CA PHE A 622 -9.60 11.19 -10.14
C PHE A 622 -8.97 9.91 -9.61
N THR A 623 -9.41 8.77 -10.15
CA THR A 623 -8.77 7.47 -9.94
C THR A 623 -8.06 7.06 -11.21
N TYR A 624 -6.81 6.61 -11.09
CA TYR A 624 -6.06 6.05 -12.21
C TYR A 624 -5.80 4.56 -12.00
N VAL A 625 -6.17 3.75 -13.00
CA VAL A 625 -5.90 2.31 -13.01
C VAL A 625 -4.74 2.06 -13.97
N THR A 626 -3.55 1.77 -13.42
CA THR A 626 -2.33 1.59 -14.21
C THR A 626 -2.42 0.43 -15.20
N GLU A 627 -3.16 -0.63 -14.86
CA GLU A 627 -3.33 -1.81 -15.72
C GLU A 627 -4.12 -1.47 -17.00
N THR A 628 -5.23 -0.75 -16.87
CA THR A 628 -6.07 -0.36 -18.00
C THR A 628 -5.69 0.99 -18.59
N LYS A 629 -4.73 1.69 -17.97
CA LYS A 629 -4.31 3.06 -18.30
C LYS A 629 -5.48 4.04 -18.29
N THR A 630 -6.45 3.82 -17.40
CA THR A 630 -7.71 4.56 -17.39
C THR A 630 -7.78 5.50 -16.20
N ALA A 631 -8.02 6.78 -16.47
CA ALA A 631 -8.45 7.74 -15.47
C ALA A 631 -9.99 7.80 -15.40
N LYS A 632 -10.56 7.81 -14.20
CA LYS A 632 -12.00 8.03 -13.96
C LYS A 632 -12.19 9.22 -13.04
N PHE A 633 -13.13 10.09 -13.38
CA PHE A 633 -13.43 11.31 -12.63
C PHE A 633 -14.86 11.77 -12.85
N TRP A 634 -15.29 12.73 -12.03
CA TRP A 634 -16.59 13.38 -12.17
C TRP A 634 -16.41 14.77 -12.74
N MET A 635 -17.27 15.14 -13.69
CA MET A 635 -17.27 16.46 -14.31
C MET A 635 -18.68 16.83 -14.75
N ARG A 636 -19.04 18.11 -14.62
CA ARG A 636 -20.29 18.67 -15.15
C ARG A 636 -20.44 18.38 -16.66
N GLY A 637 -21.66 18.03 -17.07
CA GLY A 637 -21.96 17.49 -18.39
C GLY A 637 -21.68 18.45 -19.54
N ASP A 638 -22.00 19.73 -19.34
CA ASP A 638 -21.68 20.85 -20.23
C ASP A 638 -20.19 20.91 -20.58
N VAL A 639 -19.31 20.73 -19.58
CA VAL A 639 -17.85 20.71 -19.84
C VAL A 639 -17.42 19.40 -20.50
N CYS A 640 -17.94 18.23 -20.09
CA CYS A 640 -17.62 16.99 -20.83
C CYS A 640 -18.13 17.07 -22.29
N ASP A 641 -19.21 17.79 -22.60
CA ASP A 641 -19.66 18.08 -23.98
C ASP A 641 -18.69 19.03 -24.70
N GLU A 642 -18.31 20.14 -24.07
CA GLU A 642 -17.37 21.12 -24.62
C GLU A 642 -16.04 20.48 -25.01
N VAL A 643 -15.41 19.73 -24.10
CA VAL A 643 -14.07 19.14 -24.35
C VAL A 643 -14.11 17.97 -25.34
N THR A 644 -15.28 17.44 -25.67
CA THR A 644 -15.42 16.40 -26.70
C THR A 644 -15.92 16.94 -28.03
N GLN A 645 -16.27 18.21 -28.10
CA GLN A 645 -16.74 18.84 -29.32
C GLN A 645 -15.57 19.11 -30.28
N GLY A 646 -15.41 18.23 -31.28
CA GLY A 646 -14.37 18.34 -32.29
C GLY A 646 -13.00 17.81 -31.84
N GLU A 647 -11.92 18.34 -32.43
CA GLU A 647 -10.53 17.94 -32.10
C GLU A 647 -9.71 19.11 -31.52
N SER A 648 -10.37 20.19 -31.08
CA SER A 648 -9.70 21.36 -30.49
C SER A 648 -9.16 21.09 -29.09
N TRP A 649 -9.77 20.17 -28.34
CA TRP A 649 -9.37 19.86 -26.97
C TRP A 649 -8.50 18.61 -26.89
N GLU A 650 -7.49 18.68 -26.02
CA GLU A 650 -6.69 17.54 -25.60
C GLU A 650 -6.79 17.31 -24.11
N VAL A 651 -6.50 16.07 -23.71
CA VAL A 651 -6.30 15.69 -22.33
C VAL A 651 -4.88 15.18 -22.14
N CYS A 652 -4.30 15.49 -20.99
CA CYS A 652 -2.99 14.98 -20.57
C CYS A 652 -2.92 14.86 -19.04
N ILE A 653 -1.97 14.05 -18.58
CA ILE A 653 -1.60 13.97 -17.18
C ILE A 653 -0.43 14.93 -16.94
N CYS A 654 -0.55 15.74 -15.90
CA CYS A 654 0.50 16.67 -15.48
C CYS A 654 0.93 16.36 -14.05
N ARG A 655 2.21 16.57 -13.77
CA ARG A 655 2.76 16.48 -12.42
C ARG A 655 2.30 17.66 -11.57
N GLU A 656 1.82 17.44 -10.35
CA GLU A 656 1.39 18.54 -9.47
C GLU A 656 2.57 19.30 -8.81
N ASP A 657 3.74 18.66 -8.70
CA ASP A 657 4.92 19.25 -8.05
C ASP A 657 5.79 20.09 -9.01
N SER A 658 5.85 19.69 -10.29
CA SER A 658 6.58 20.40 -11.34
C SER A 658 5.67 21.11 -12.36
N TRP A 659 4.40 20.72 -12.44
CA TRP A 659 3.45 21.14 -13.49
C TRP A 659 3.96 20.84 -14.89
N GLU A 660 4.81 19.82 -15.00
CA GLU A 660 5.26 19.26 -16.26
C GLU A 660 4.21 18.31 -16.81
N VAL A 661 3.91 18.53 -18.10
CA VAL A 661 3.04 17.67 -18.88
C VAL A 661 3.79 16.39 -19.22
N LEU A 662 3.20 15.25 -18.91
CA LEU A 662 3.67 13.95 -19.35
C LEU A 662 3.28 13.79 -20.82
N LYS A 663 4.20 14.15 -21.72
CA LYS A 663 3.93 14.30 -23.16
C LYS A 663 3.34 13.04 -23.80
N GLU A 664 3.77 11.88 -23.32
CA GLU A 664 3.31 10.55 -23.71
C GLU A 664 1.82 10.30 -23.39
N THR A 665 1.22 11.07 -22.49
CA THR A 665 -0.20 10.96 -22.13
C THR A 665 -1.10 11.92 -22.91
N ARG A 666 -0.54 12.74 -23.80
CA ARG A 666 -1.29 13.77 -24.52
C ARG A 666 -2.08 13.15 -25.68
N MET A 667 -3.40 13.34 -25.68
CA MET A 667 -4.27 12.84 -26.75
C MET A 667 -5.52 13.71 -26.95
N PRO A 668 -6.17 13.67 -28.13
CA PRO A 668 -7.44 14.36 -28.35
C PRO A 668 -8.52 13.87 -27.38
N ALA A 669 -9.17 14.80 -26.67
CA ALA A 669 -10.18 14.46 -25.67
C ALA A 669 -11.38 13.74 -26.31
N SER A 670 -11.74 14.07 -27.55
CA SER A 670 -12.80 13.38 -28.32
C SER A 670 -12.50 11.92 -28.67
N LYS A 671 -11.23 11.49 -28.62
CA LYS A 671 -10.84 10.09 -28.84
C LYS A 671 -10.71 9.31 -27.54
N GLY A 672 -10.22 9.95 -26.48
CA GLY A 672 -9.93 9.32 -25.21
C GLY A 672 -11.09 9.32 -24.21
N LEU A 673 -11.93 10.35 -24.21
CA LEU A 673 -12.97 10.57 -23.19
C LEU A 673 -14.27 9.84 -23.53
N GLN A 674 -14.76 9.06 -22.57
CA GLN A 674 -16.06 8.39 -22.60
C GLN A 674 -16.92 8.83 -21.42
N LYS A 675 -18.22 9.02 -21.65
CA LYS A 675 -19.21 9.27 -20.59
C LYS A 675 -19.80 7.94 -20.14
N LEU A 676 -19.64 7.61 -18.87
CA LEU A 676 -20.10 6.32 -18.31
C LEU A 676 -21.53 6.40 -17.75
N GLY A 677 -21.92 7.54 -17.21
CA GLY A 677 -23.26 7.74 -16.65
C GLY A 677 -23.44 9.10 -15.99
N SER A 678 -24.67 9.41 -15.55
CA SER A 678 -24.91 10.52 -14.60
C SER A 678 -24.77 10.06 -13.16
N TRP A 679 -24.48 11.01 -12.28
CA TRP A 679 -24.69 10.81 -10.85
C TRP A 679 -26.18 10.65 -10.57
N THR A 680 -26.65 9.41 -10.56
CA THR A 680 -27.97 9.08 -10.05
C THR A 680 -27.80 8.85 -8.55
N GLY A 681 -28.45 9.65 -7.71
CA GLY A 681 -28.44 9.48 -6.25
C GLY A 681 -29.08 8.19 -5.73
N ARG A 682 -29.18 7.16 -6.59
CA ARG A 682 -29.77 5.84 -6.36
C ARG A 682 -28.75 4.76 -6.70
N ARG A 683 -27.64 4.67 -5.97
CA ARG A 683 -27.00 3.37 -5.73
C ARG A 683 -27.16 3.07 -4.25
N ARG A 684 -27.81 1.93 -4.01
CA ARG A 684 -28.32 1.44 -2.72
C ARG A 684 -27.23 1.18 -1.71
#